data_AF-A0A918VAA5-F1
#
_entry.id   AF-A0A918VAA5-F1
#
_cell.length_a   1.000
_cell.length_b   1.000
_cell.length_c   1.000
_cell.angle_alpha   90.00
_cell.angle_beta   90.00
_cell.angle_gamma   90.00
#
_symmetry.space_group_name_H-M   'P 1'
#
loop_
_entity.id
_entity.type
_entity.pdbx_description
1 polymer ?
#
loop_
_entity_poly.entity_id
_entity_poly.type
_entity_poly.pdbx_seq_one_letter_code
_entity_poly.pdbx_strand_id
1 'polypeptide(L)'
;MDDVVVSALLHHGKAFSVPKCRGSRFDQEAGSHPDGDSDERSDDSSDMDRSLMDSGGAAPGLPLNFLRALAADSGADDPPARMAAEQARSMEEGLERRELLEALLRGPYGDSAPLWLLEAAIDSDLARKPPQSDPPYGPPMDLALLALSHPSCTPQLRHESLGRCTAVQLGRLGSAQASDVLAGAVAEALRERSPHQRRMTVDLLDTPTDAQLVLRQHRLHSTVITTAVDLLPSYPLVDEEDGEDTSTWLERQEAAEQAWRTMWKQVLTAHPEHHRLLVDWSDDKDAGHVIREHLLGTIPWDVEPELLEEIAQEDLASFPISVLTTRMCRMRRDGATQQEVREHFANDLAELTPQQYKRIDQLLANDEYGLHYGCRAAISRTARAADSRWRYILNPDQARQYGEPRTWRASADQLASLAQKFAGHAAVALELWEPDPKSPVRSARDLRWVHDLLQHLPVVTPQVKEKVRLICREAKRGLAGRRDYGGYGPDSDAQQARELLDVIERMTAEPFPAPGPARAASLGKPDQVTVRGLAGAPDAVLDDYLRRHQGDDALVEKALLSFAFHAYRRDLSFADVLKRHSDPQSALLDLTRNLRRRLGGGPRLREAWVDAVLSLPTDDPELIRALPAWTALKARGPRGQAAHPAVTSVVRTALGDDAEAWQRFATSPASYAGHTAWLRLGDLLDAAANGTPWPTPPHK
;
A
#
# COMPACT_ATOMS: atom_id res chain seq x y z
N MET A 1 -4.01 -38.48 20.16
CA MET A 1 -5.26 -38.74 20.91
C MET A 1 -6.44 -38.04 20.20
N ASP A 2 -6.62 -38.30 18.90
CA ASP A 2 -6.99 -37.21 17.95
C ASP A 2 -8.39 -37.33 17.32
N ASP A 3 -9.15 -38.36 17.69
CA ASP A 3 -10.44 -38.71 17.06
C ASP A 3 -11.69 -38.10 17.76
N VAL A 4 -11.53 -37.38 18.88
CA VAL A 4 -12.67 -36.76 19.62
C VAL A 4 -13.01 -35.36 19.09
N VAL A 5 -12.00 -34.51 18.88
CA VAL A 5 -12.19 -33.08 18.55
C VAL A 5 -12.80 -32.88 17.15
N VAL A 6 -12.32 -33.64 16.17
CA VAL A 6 -12.83 -33.58 14.78
C VAL A 6 -14.26 -34.12 14.67
N SER A 7 -14.67 -35.01 15.58
CA SER A 7 -16.05 -35.49 15.66
C SER A 7 -16.97 -34.44 16.30
N ALA A 8 -16.53 -33.80 17.39
CA ALA A 8 -17.29 -32.74 18.09
C ALA A 8 -17.56 -31.51 17.22
N LEU A 9 -16.58 -31.06 16.42
CA LEU A 9 -16.74 -29.91 15.50
C LEU A 9 -17.70 -30.17 14.32
N LEU A 10 -18.11 -31.43 14.09
CA LEU A 10 -19.20 -31.78 13.17
C LEU A 10 -20.59 -31.80 13.84
N HIS A 11 -20.70 -31.47 15.14
CA HIS A 11 -21.91 -31.76 15.93
C HIS A 11 -22.68 -30.54 16.45
N HIS A 12 -22.18 -29.30 16.37
CA HIS A 12 -22.90 -28.12 16.88
C HIS A 12 -23.22 -27.05 15.82
N GLY A 13 -24.22 -27.35 14.99
CA GLY A 13 -24.91 -26.34 14.18
C GLY A 13 -25.94 -25.54 14.99
N LYS A 14 -25.51 -24.49 15.71
CA LYS A 14 -26.41 -23.48 16.30
C LYS A 14 -26.03 -22.06 15.86
N ALA A 15 -27.03 -21.19 15.78
CA ALA A 15 -26.88 -19.84 15.25
C ALA A 15 -26.23 -18.90 16.26
N PHE A 16 -25.19 -18.18 15.84
CA PHE A 16 -24.64 -17.08 16.61
C PHE A 16 -25.59 -15.87 16.61
N SER A 17 -25.98 -15.44 17.81
CA SER A 17 -26.52 -14.11 18.06
C SER A 17 -25.39 -13.23 18.61
N VAL A 18 -25.11 -12.11 17.95
CA VAL A 18 -24.04 -11.19 18.37
C VAL A 18 -24.40 -10.53 19.72
N PRO A 19 -23.53 -10.59 20.75
CA PRO A 19 -23.71 -9.80 21.95
C PRO A 19 -23.52 -8.31 21.66
N LYS A 20 -24.53 -7.48 21.96
CA LYS A 20 -24.37 -6.02 21.91
C LYS A 20 -23.42 -5.57 23.01
N CYS A 21 -22.25 -5.03 22.65
CA CYS A 21 -21.42 -4.27 23.57
C CYS A 21 -22.25 -3.11 24.16
N ARG A 22 -22.36 -3.06 25.49
CA ARG A 22 -22.96 -1.90 26.18
C ARG A 22 -22.01 -0.71 26.05
N GLY A 23 -22.50 0.40 25.53
CA GLY A 23 -21.78 1.68 25.61
C GLY A 23 -21.62 2.09 27.08
N SER A 24 -20.39 2.40 27.48
CA SER A 24 -20.12 3.05 28.77
C SER A 24 -20.69 4.47 28.74
N ARG A 25 -21.37 4.87 29.82
CA ARG A 25 -21.81 6.26 30.00
C ARG A 25 -20.61 7.10 30.40
N PHE A 26 -20.49 8.28 29.78
CA PHE A 26 -19.82 9.41 30.41
C PHE A 26 -20.75 9.94 31.50
N ASP A 27 -20.34 9.85 32.76
CA ASP A 27 -20.97 10.62 33.83
C ASP A 27 -20.40 12.04 33.80
N GLN A 28 -21.31 13.02 33.70
CA GLN A 28 -21.01 14.43 33.91
C GLN A 28 -21.23 14.76 35.38
N GLU A 29 -20.18 15.16 36.10
CA GLU A 29 -20.36 15.90 37.35
C GLU A 29 -20.05 17.38 37.14
N ALA A 30 -20.98 18.22 37.59
CA ALA A 30 -20.89 19.67 37.51
C ALA A 30 -20.16 20.24 38.74
N GLY A 31 -19.38 21.31 38.53
CA GLY A 31 -18.54 21.91 39.57
C GLY A 31 -18.31 23.41 39.39
N SER A 32 -19.41 24.18 39.48
CA SER A 32 -19.52 25.59 39.91
C SER A 32 -18.44 26.64 39.57
N HIS A 33 -18.89 27.72 38.92
CA HIS A 33 -18.31 29.07 39.01
C HIS A 33 -18.19 29.57 40.47
N PRO A 34 -17.34 30.59 40.71
CA PRO A 34 -17.94 31.92 40.91
C PRO A 34 -17.35 33.02 40.00
N ASP A 35 -18.01 34.18 40.03
CA ASP A 35 -17.84 35.33 39.14
C ASP A 35 -16.61 36.20 39.42
N GLY A 36 -16.27 37.07 38.45
CA GLY A 36 -15.23 38.08 38.55
C GLY A 36 -15.24 39.02 37.34
N ASP A 37 -16.22 39.93 37.29
CA ASP A 37 -16.29 41.02 36.31
C ASP A 37 -15.02 41.89 36.30
N SER A 38 -14.57 42.32 35.12
CA SER A 38 -14.39 43.75 34.78
C SER A 38 -13.95 43.95 33.32
N ASP A 39 -14.43 45.03 32.71
CA ASP A 39 -14.11 45.52 31.37
C ASP A 39 -12.60 45.60 31.06
N GLU A 40 -12.22 45.37 29.79
CA GLU A 40 -11.63 46.44 28.97
C GLU A 40 -11.71 46.14 27.46
N ARG A 41 -11.87 47.20 26.65
CA ARG A 41 -11.85 47.15 25.19
C ARG A 41 -10.46 47.50 24.67
N SER A 42 -9.95 46.73 23.72
CA SER A 42 -9.03 47.25 22.68
C SER A 42 -8.96 46.32 21.48
N ASP A 43 -8.96 46.91 20.29
CA ASP A 43 -8.56 46.24 19.05
C ASP A 43 -7.12 45.71 19.17
N ASP A 44 -6.82 44.54 18.61
CA ASP A 44 -5.63 44.46 17.76
C ASP A 44 -5.73 43.41 16.64
N SER A 45 -5.38 43.83 15.43
CA SER A 45 -5.40 43.04 14.21
C SER A 45 -3.97 42.59 13.90
N SER A 46 -3.38 41.76 14.77
CA SER A 46 -1.92 41.53 14.74
C SER A 46 -1.46 40.10 15.07
N ASP A 47 -2.18 39.05 14.68
CA ASP A 47 -1.83 37.66 15.04
C ASP A 47 -1.69 36.65 13.87
N MET A 48 -1.49 37.14 12.64
CA MET A 48 -1.07 36.29 11.49
C MET A 48 0.39 36.47 11.06
N ASP A 49 1.19 37.28 11.76
CA ASP A 49 2.56 37.65 11.31
C ASP A 49 3.69 37.20 12.27
N ARG A 50 3.39 36.35 13.26
CA ARG A 50 4.35 35.87 14.27
C ARG A 50 4.77 34.39 14.16
N SER A 51 4.14 33.59 13.29
CA SER A 51 4.48 32.16 13.11
C SER A 51 5.60 31.88 12.09
N LEU A 52 6.36 32.89 11.66
CA LEU A 52 7.43 32.79 10.66
C LEU A 52 8.77 33.41 11.11
N MET A 53 8.87 33.75 12.40
CA MET A 53 10.04 34.38 13.03
C MET A 53 10.67 33.47 14.10
N ASP A 54 10.79 32.17 13.81
CA ASP A 54 11.73 31.30 14.52
C ASP A 54 12.41 30.34 13.54
N SER A 55 13.43 30.86 12.85
CA SER A 55 14.42 30.06 12.12
C SER A 55 15.73 30.25 12.85
N GLY A 56 15.96 29.40 13.86
CA GLY A 56 17.20 29.37 14.63
C GLY A 56 18.42 29.38 13.73
N GLY A 57 19.44 30.15 14.11
CA GLY A 57 20.60 30.41 13.28
C GLY A 57 21.51 29.20 13.10
N ALA A 58 21.20 28.36 12.11
CA ALA A 58 22.19 27.47 11.51
C ALA A 58 23.30 28.32 10.86
N ALA A 59 24.56 27.91 11.06
CA ALA A 59 25.70 28.55 10.41
C ALA A 59 25.56 28.47 8.87
N PRO A 60 26.04 29.46 8.10
CA PRO A 60 25.93 29.43 6.65
C PRO A 60 26.69 28.23 6.07
N GLY A 61 25.96 27.41 5.33
CA GLY A 61 26.47 26.23 4.63
C GLY A 61 25.74 26.03 3.29
N LEU A 62 26.33 25.31 2.36
CA LEU A 62 25.78 25.12 1.01
C LEU A 62 24.40 24.42 1.04
N PRO A 63 23.47 24.73 0.11
CA PRO A 63 22.16 24.07 0.05
C PRO A 63 22.28 22.55 -0.11
N LEU A 64 21.51 21.80 0.68
CA LEU A 64 21.55 20.33 0.71
C LEU A 64 21.42 19.68 -0.68
N ASN A 65 20.49 20.15 -1.52
CA ASN A 65 20.30 19.61 -2.88
C ASN A 65 21.58 19.71 -3.74
N PHE A 66 22.37 20.77 -3.52
CA PHE A 66 23.64 20.99 -4.21
C PHE A 66 24.71 20.02 -3.73
N LEU A 67 24.84 19.84 -2.41
CA LEU A 67 25.77 18.87 -1.81
C LEU A 67 25.47 17.43 -2.23
N ARG A 68 24.18 17.05 -2.26
CA ARG A 68 23.74 15.71 -2.70
C ARG A 68 24.08 15.46 -4.18
N ALA A 69 23.90 16.45 -5.05
CA ALA A 69 24.27 16.36 -6.46
C ALA A 69 25.79 16.33 -6.65
N LEU A 70 26.54 17.16 -5.91
CA LEU A 70 28.01 17.15 -5.94
C LEU A 70 28.59 15.81 -5.51
N ALA A 71 28.05 15.19 -4.46
CA ALA A 71 28.45 13.85 -4.05
C ALA A 71 28.19 12.83 -5.16
N ALA A 72 26.96 12.78 -5.68
CA ALA A 72 26.56 11.79 -6.70
C ALA A 72 27.44 11.79 -7.96
N ASP A 73 27.95 12.95 -8.38
CA ASP A 73 28.80 13.11 -9.58
C ASP A 73 30.33 13.03 -9.26
N SER A 74 30.74 12.55 -8.08
CA SER A 74 32.15 12.54 -7.64
C SER A 74 32.68 11.18 -7.18
N GLY A 75 33.99 11.00 -7.31
CA GLY A 75 34.73 9.89 -6.70
C GLY A 75 35.02 10.10 -5.21
N ALA A 76 35.36 9.02 -4.49
CA ALA A 76 35.66 9.03 -3.05
C ALA A 76 36.73 10.05 -2.64
N ASP A 77 37.74 10.23 -3.49
CA ASP A 77 38.90 11.09 -3.25
C ASP A 77 38.69 12.53 -3.75
N ASP A 78 37.58 12.84 -4.42
CA ASP A 78 37.32 14.19 -4.93
C ASP A 78 37.14 15.19 -3.78
N PRO A 79 37.75 16.39 -3.85
CA PRO A 79 37.53 17.46 -2.88
C PRO A 79 36.05 17.76 -2.54
N PRO A 80 35.11 17.87 -3.50
CA PRO A 80 33.69 18.05 -3.17
C PRO A 80 33.06 16.88 -2.40
N ALA A 81 33.47 15.63 -2.63
CA ALA A 81 32.96 14.48 -1.86
C ALA A 81 33.46 14.51 -0.40
N ARG A 82 34.75 14.83 -0.21
CA ARG A 82 35.35 15.00 1.13
C ARG A 82 34.70 16.14 1.92
N MET A 83 34.52 17.31 1.30
CA MET A 83 33.84 18.45 1.90
C MET A 83 32.37 18.13 2.27
N ALA A 84 31.63 17.44 1.40
CA ALA A 84 30.27 16.99 1.70
C ALA A 84 30.22 15.99 2.86
N ALA A 85 31.20 15.09 2.98
CA ALA A 85 31.31 14.14 4.07
C ALA A 85 31.63 14.82 5.42
N GLU A 86 32.52 15.81 5.43
CA GLU A 86 32.82 16.63 6.61
C GLU A 86 31.61 17.48 7.05
N GLN A 87 30.84 18.00 6.10
CA GLN A 87 29.58 18.69 6.40
C GLN A 87 28.55 17.70 7.00
N ALA A 88 28.36 16.51 6.43
CA ALA A 88 27.48 15.47 7.00
C ALA A 88 27.88 15.03 8.42
N ARG A 89 29.18 15.11 8.75
CA ARG A 89 29.72 14.78 10.07
C ARG A 89 29.50 15.88 11.11
N SER A 90 29.37 17.14 10.68
CA SER A 90 29.16 18.31 11.55
C SER A 90 27.69 18.74 11.68
N MET A 91 26.82 18.27 10.80
CA MET A 91 25.37 18.47 10.89
C MET A 91 24.75 17.75 12.11
N GLU A 92 23.72 18.36 12.69
CA GLU A 92 22.87 17.73 13.71
C GLU A 92 22.04 16.57 13.13
N GLU A 93 21.49 15.72 14.00
CA GLU A 93 20.61 14.63 13.59
C GLU A 93 19.28 15.17 13.04
N GLY A 94 18.95 14.80 11.80
CA GLY A 94 17.75 15.26 11.13
C GLY A 94 17.63 14.74 9.70
N LEU A 95 16.54 15.11 9.04
CA LEU A 95 16.25 14.68 7.66
C LEU A 95 17.36 15.11 6.69
N GLU A 96 17.86 16.34 6.82
CA GLU A 96 18.89 16.88 5.92
C GLU A 96 20.20 16.08 5.99
N ARG A 97 20.64 15.71 7.21
CA ARG A 97 21.81 14.87 7.43
C ARG A 97 21.61 13.48 6.84
N ARG A 98 20.44 12.85 7.06
CA ARG A 98 20.08 11.54 6.48
C ARG A 98 20.20 11.55 4.95
N GLU A 99 19.59 12.54 4.29
CA GLU A 99 19.61 12.64 2.82
C GLU A 99 21.02 12.83 2.25
N LEU A 100 21.92 13.47 3.01
CA LEU A 100 23.33 13.63 2.63
C LEU A 100 24.12 12.33 2.83
N LEU A 101 23.96 11.65 3.98
CA LEU A 101 24.56 10.33 4.22
C LEU A 101 24.14 9.31 3.14
N GLU A 102 22.86 9.34 2.74
CA GLU A 102 22.31 8.49 1.68
C GLU A 102 22.94 8.79 0.30
N ALA A 103 23.13 10.08 -0.03
CA ALA A 103 23.81 10.48 -1.27
C ALA A 103 25.30 10.08 -1.28
N LEU A 104 25.98 10.22 -0.14
CA LEU A 104 27.38 9.83 0.04
C LEU A 104 27.58 8.31 -0.11
N LEU A 105 26.68 7.50 0.44
CA LEU A 105 26.72 6.03 0.33
C LEU A 105 26.25 5.48 -1.03
N ARG A 106 25.45 6.22 -1.81
CA ARG A 106 25.07 5.80 -3.18
C ARG A 106 26.01 6.31 -4.29
N GLY A 107 26.75 7.38 -4.01
CA GLY A 107 27.72 7.96 -4.95
C GLY A 107 29.16 7.61 -4.56
N PRO A 108 29.91 8.56 -3.97
CA PRO A 108 31.36 8.50 -3.88
C PRO A 108 31.88 7.34 -3.04
N TYR A 109 31.11 6.88 -2.05
CA TYR A 109 31.52 5.81 -1.14
C TYR A 109 30.82 4.46 -1.41
N GLY A 110 30.10 4.29 -2.52
CA GLY A 110 29.27 3.10 -2.78
C GLY A 110 30.02 1.76 -2.93
N ASP A 111 31.31 1.79 -3.27
CA ASP A 111 32.18 0.60 -3.28
C ASP A 111 33.02 0.47 -2.00
N SER A 112 33.36 1.60 -1.36
CA SER A 112 34.24 1.67 -0.20
C SER A 112 33.85 2.84 0.71
N ALA A 113 33.29 2.53 1.88
CA ALA A 113 32.81 3.52 2.84
C ALA A 113 33.63 3.49 4.14
N PRO A 114 33.97 4.65 4.72
CA PRO A 114 34.62 4.70 6.03
C PRO A 114 33.62 4.28 7.13
N LEU A 115 34.12 3.61 8.16
CA LEU A 115 33.30 3.00 9.22
C LEU A 115 32.28 3.98 9.85
N TRP A 116 32.72 5.21 10.16
CA TRP A 116 31.86 6.23 10.77
C TRP A 116 30.63 6.58 9.92
N LEU A 117 30.73 6.48 8.59
CA LEU A 117 29.63 6.80 7.66
C LEU A 117 28.56 5.71 7.71
N LEU A 118 28.98 4.45 7.81
CA LEU A 118 28.09 3.30 7.99
C LEU A 118 27.42 3.32 9.38
N GLU A 119 28.19 3.57 10.44
CA GLU A 119 27.67 3.71 11.81
C GLU A 119 26.63 4.84 11.90
N ALA A 120 26.96 6.04 11.40
CA ALA A 120 26.05 7.18 11.38
C ALA A 120 24.78 6.93 10.57
N ALA A 121 24.88 6.19 9.46
CA ALA A 121 23.74 5.79 8.63
C ALA A 121 22.81 4.80 9.34
N ILE A 122 23.38 3.82 10.03
CA ILE A 122 22.65 2.83 10.84
C ILE A 122 21.95 3.52 12.02
N ASP A 123 22.69 4.27 12.83
CA ASP A 123 22.19 4.87 14.06
C ASP A 123 21.11 5.93 13.78
N SER A 124 21.25 6.71 12.70
CA SER A 124 20.23 7.67 12.26
C SER A 124 18.87 7.04 11.94
N ASP A 125 18.84 5.76 11.54
CA ASP A 125 17.59 5.03 11.27
C ASP A 125 17.08 4.27 12.51
N LEU A 126 17.99 3.74 13.35
CA LEU A 126 17.64 3.03 14.58
C LEU A 126 17.08 3.96 15.67
N ALA A 127 17.60 5.18 15.80
CA ALA A 127 17.16 6.16 16.80
C ALA A 127 15.80 6.80 16.48
N ARG A 128 15.31 6.66 15.23
CA ARG A 128 14.14 7.39 14.73
C ARG A 128 12.83 6.78 15.24
N LYS A 129 12.12 7.56 16.05
CA LYS A 129 10.80 7.19 16.59
C LYS A 129 9.73 7.08 15.49
N PRO A 130 8.76 6.16 15.61
CA PRO A 130 7.62 6.12 14.70
C PRO A 130 6.76 7.40 14.81
N PRO A 131 6.19 7.89 13.70
CA PRO A 131 5.29 9.04 13.72
C PRO A 131 4.04 8.70 14.54
N GLN A 132 3.60 9.64 15.39
CA GLN A 132 2.43 9.45 16.26
C GLN A 132 1.12 9.21 15.52
N SER A 133 1.04 9.64 14.25
CA SER A 133 -0.16 9.54 13.42
C SER A 133 -0.40 8.15 12.82
N ASP A 134 0.61 7.29 12.74
CA ASP A 134 0.48 5.98 12.07
C ASP A 134 1.38 4.90 12.72
N PRO A 135 1.01 4.40 13.93
CA PRO A 135 1.83 3.46 14.70
C PRO A 135 2.27 2.15 14.00
N PRO A 136 1.44 1.47 13.17
CA PRO A 136 1.87 0.22 12.53
C PRO A 136 2.93 0.45 11.44
N TYR A 137 2.92 1.62 10.81
CA TYR A 137 3.83 2.01 9.73
C TYR A 137 4.86 3.04 10.20
N GLY A 138 5.69 2.63 11.15
CA GLY A 138 6.92 3.36 11.46
C GLY A 138 7.82 3.53 10.22
N PRO A 139 8.76 4.49 10.25
CA PRO A 139 9.34 5.04 9.04
C PRO A 139 10.35 4.11 8.35
N PRO A 140 10.58 4.30 7.03
CA PRO A 140 11.32 3.34 6.19
C PRO A 140 12.83 3.40 6.45
N MET A 141 13.46 2.23 6.63
CA MET A 141 14.85 2.09 7.10
C MET A 141 15.88 2.07 5.96
N ASP A 142 15.65 2.86 4.90
CA ASP A 142 16.41 2.80 3.66
C ASP A 142 17.91 3.08 3.84
N LEU A 143 18.27 3.92 4.82
CA LEU A 143 19.66 4.32 5.07
C LEU A 143 20.41 3.25 5.88
N ALA A 144 19.77 2.68 6.90
CA ALA A 144 20.33 1.51 7.60
C ALA A 144 20.41 0.27 6.70
N LEU A 145 19.42 0.05 5.82
CA LEU A 145 19.45 -1.02 4.83
C LEU A 145 20.64 -0.85 3.88
N LEU A 146 20.81 0.35 3.30
CA LEU A 146 21.94 0.68 2.43
C LEU A 146 23.29 0.45 3.13
N ALA A 147 23.44 0.90 4.38
CA ALA A 147 24.68 0.74 5.14
C ALA A 147 24.97 -0.73 5.54
N LEU A 148 23.96 -1.50 5.97
CA LEU A 148 24.15 -2.89 6.39
C LEU A 148 24.35 -3.85 5.20
N SER A 149 23.80 -3.52 4.03
CA SER A 149 24.07 -4.21 2.76
C SER A 149 25.38 -3.79 2.07
N HIS A 150 26.05 -2.73 2.56
CA HIS A 150 27.26 -2.17 1.95
C HIS A 150 28.43 -3.17 1.93
N PRO A 151 29.25 -3.25 0.85
CA PRO A 151 30.41 -4.14 0.78
C PRO A 151 31.40 -3.98 1.94
N SER A 152 31.62 -2.74 2.39
CA SER A 152 32.52 -2.43 3.52
C SER A 152 31.92 -2.71 4.90
N CYS A 153 30.63 -3.07 5.01
CA CYS A 153 30.00 -3.39 6.29
C CYS A 153 30.46 -4.76 6.80
N THR A 154 31.24 -4.75 7.89
CA THR A 154 31.77 -5.97 8.50
C THR A 154 30.65 -6.86 9.04
N PRO A 155 30.84 -8.19 9.10
CA PRO A 155 29.87 -9.10 9.72
C PRO A 155 29.59 -8.76 11.19
N GLN A 156 30.60 -8.27 11.92
CA GLN A 156 30.47 -7.87 13.32
C GLN A 156 29.57 -6.63 13.48
N LEU A 157 29.82 -5.56 12.71
CA LEU A 157 28.97 -4.35 12.74
C LEU A 157 27.51 -4.69 12.38
N ARG A 158 27.32 -5.60 11.41
CA ARG A 158 25.99 -6.08 11.02
C ARG A 158 25.31 -6.83 12.18
N HIS A 159 25.98 -7.81 12.79
CA HIS A 159 25.43 -8.57 13.91
C HIS A 159 25.11 -7.68 15.13
N GLU A 160 26.03 -6.81 15.55
CA GLU A 160 25.83 -5.88 16.67
C GLU A 160 24.67 -4.91 16.41
N SER A 161 24.53 -4.40 15.17
CA SER A 161 23.43 -3.50 14.80
C SER A 161 22.07 -4.22 14.73
N LEU A 162 22.03 -5.45 14.21
CA LEU A 162 20.82 -6.28 14.22
C LEU A 162 20.45 -6.71 15.63
N GLY A 163 21.41 -6.92 16.53
CA GLY A 163 21.18 -7.15 17.96
C GLY A 163 20.46 -5.98 18.65
N ARG A 164 20.76 -4.74 18.26
CA ARG A 164 20.09 -3.52 18.77
C ARG A 164 18.67 -3.28 18.23
N CYS A 165 18.26 -3.97 17.16
CA CYS A 165 16.96 -3.75 16.51
C CYS A 165 15.77 -4.29 17.32
N THR A 166 14.61 -3.66 17.21
CA THR A 166 13.31 -4.30 17.52
C THR A 166 12.90 -5.27 16.41
N ALA A 167 11.98 -6.21 16.69
CA ALA A 167 11.47 -7.14 15.67
C ALA A 167 10.85 -6.43 14.46
N VAL A 168 10.17 -5.29 14.69
CA VAL A 168 9.62 -4.45 13.62
C VAL A 168 10.71 -3.82 12.75
N GLN A 169 11.83 -3.38 13.36
CA GLN A 169 13.00 -2.90 12.61
C GLN A 169 13.69 -4.02 11.83
N LEU A 170 13.83 -5.23 12.42
CA LEU A 170 14.33 -6.40 11.69
C LEU A 170 13.48 -6.71 10.45
N GLY A 171 12.15 -6.66 10.55
CA GLY A 171 11.28 -6.88 9.40
C GLY A 171 11.46 -5.84 8.28
N ARG A 172 11.78 -4.58 8.59
CA ARG A 172 12.07 -3.56 7.57
C ARG A 172 13.44 -3.75 6.93
N LEU A 173 14.44 -4.11 7.72
CA LEU A 173 15.78 -4.45 7.23
C LEU A 173 15.79 -5.75 6.42
N GLY A 174 14.87 -6.67 6.69
CA GLY A 174 14.63 -7.90 5.94
C GLY A 174 13.68 -7.77 4.74
N SER A 175 13.42 -6.56 4.26
CA SER A 175 12.58 -6.32 3.08
C SER A 175 13.18 -6.88 1.79
N ALA A 176 12.39 -6.96 0.72
CA ALA A 176 12.81 -7.45 -0.60
C ALA A 176 13.88 -6.58 -1.30
N GLN A 177 14.28 -5.45 -0.71
CA GLN A 177 15.41 -4.64 -1.16
C GLN A 177 16.74 -5.02 -0.48
N ALA A 178 16.69 -5.83 0.58
CA ALA A 178 17.87 -6.29 1.29
C ALA A 178 18.73 -7.20 0.39
N SER A 179 20.05 -7.04 0.45
CA SER A 179 20.96 -8.01 -0.18
C SER A 179 20.90 -9.36 0.53
N ASP A 180 21.20 -10.46 -0.19
CA ASP A 180 21.19 -11.84 0.38
C ASP A 180 21.97 -11.95 1.69
N VAL A 181 23.11 -11.25 1.80
CA VAL A 181 23.96 -11.22 3.00
C VAL A 181 23.24 -10.54 4.18
N LEU A 182 22.48 -9.48 3.94
CA LEU A 182 21.67 -8.82 4.97
C LEU A 182 20.44 -9.66 5.32
N ALA A 183 19.74 -10.20 4.32
CA ALA A 183 18.58 -11.08 4.53
C ALA A 183 18.96 -12.34 5.34
N GLY A 184 20.11 -12.95 5.07
CA GLY A 184 20.66 -14.04 5.87
C GLY A 184 20.97 -13.62 7.30
N ALA A 185 21.63 -12.47 7.51
CA ALA A 185 21.93 -11.97 8.85
C ALA A 185 20.68 -11.60 9.67
N VAL A 186 19.64 -11.06 9.02
CA VAL A 186 18.32 -10.81 9.64
C VAL A 186 17.64 -12.12 10.01
N ALA A 187 17.73 -13.15 9.17
CA ALA A 187 17.20 -14.48 9.46
C ALA A 187 17.90 -15.13 10.68
N GLU A 188 19.23 -15.08 10.79
CA GLU A 188 19.93 -15.58 11.98
C GLU A 188 19.54 -14.78 13.23
N ALA A 189 19.55 -13.45 13.17
CA ALA A 189 19.16 -12.59 14.29
C ALA A 189 17.71 -12.84 14.77
N LEU A 190 16.81 -13.30 13.88
CA LEU A 190 15.46 -13.71 14.24
C LEU A 190 15.42 -15.08 14.94
N ARG A 191 16.22 -16.05 14.47
CA ARG A 191 16.34 -17.39 15.11
C ARG A 191 16.93 -17.29 16.52
N GLU A 192 17.96 -16.46 16.70
CA GLU A 192 18.59 -16.21 18.00
C GLU A 192 17.59 -15.69 19.05
N ARG A 193 16.59 -14.90 18.63
CA ARG A 193 15.54 -14.32 19.50
C ARG A 193 14.40 -15.29 19.80
N SER A 194 14.08 -16.17 18.86
CA SER A 194 12.94 -17.10 18.95
C SER A 194 13.39 -18.55 18.78
N PRO A 195 14.17 -19.12 19.72
CA PRO A 195 14.75 -20.46 19.56
C PRO A 195 13.73 -21.61 19.61
N HIS A 196 12.48 -21.36 20.03
CA HIS A 196 11.46 -22.39 20.25
C HIS A 196 10.10 -21.95 19.70
N GLN A 197 9.50 -22.79 18.84
CA GLN A 197 8.14 -22.62 18.35
C GLN A 197 7.14 -22.81 19.51
N ARG A 198 6.14 -21.93 19.60
CA ARG A 198 5.04 -22.01 20.58
C ARG A 198 3.74 -22.44 19.88
N ARG A 199 2.75 -22.94 20.61
CA ARG A 199 1.38 -23.12 20.08
C ARG A 199 0.67 -21.76 19.98
N MET A 200 -0.29 -21.63 19.07
CA MET A 200 -1.12 -20.42 18.99
C MET A 200 -2.08 -20.31 20.19
N THR A 201 -2.23 -19.10 20.71
CA THR A 201 -3.25 -18.70 21.71
C THR A 201 -3.92 -17.40 21.28
N VAL A 202 -5.02 -17.02 21.92
CA VAL A 202 -5.73 -15.76 21.61
C VAL A 202 -4.84 -14.54 21.90
N ASP A 203 -4.11 -14.56 23.01
CA ASP A 203 -3.22 -13.47 23.45
C ASP A 203 -2.11 -13.13 22.44
N LEU A 204 -1.73 -14.06 21.56
CA LEU A 204 -0.72 -13.83 20.51
C LEU A 204 -1.24 -12.96 19.33
N LEU A 205 -2.51 -12.55 19.35
CA LEU A 205 -3.01 -11.48 18.47
C LEU A 205 -2.59 -10.09 18.99
N ASP A 206 -2.73 -9.89 20.30
CA ASP A 206 -2.46 -8.62 21.01
C ASP A 206 -0.98 -8.48 21.39
N THR A 207 -0.36 -9.59 21.82
CA THR A 207 1.07 -9.70 22.14
C THR A 207 1.78 -10.65 21.14
N PRO A 208 1.95 -10.23 19.88
CA PRO A 208 2.58 -11.05 18.85
C PRO A 208 4.05 -11.36 19.15
N THR A 209 4.52 -12.53 18.70
CA THR A 209 5.93 -12.90 18.70
C THR A 209 6.76 -12.05 17.75
N ASP A 210 8.09 -12.05 17.91
CA ASP A 210 9.02 -11.38 16.99
C ASP A 210 8.81 -11.82 15.53
N ALA A 211 8.56 -13.12 15.30
CA ALA A 211 8.24 -13.66 13.98
C ALA A 211 6.93 -13.09 13.40
N GLN A 212 5.87 -13.00 14.20
CA GLN A 212 4.60 -12.37 13.80
C GLN A 212 4.79 -10.86 13.53
N LEU A 213 5.63 -10.15 14.31
CA LEU A 213 5.93 -8.73 14.11
C LEU A 213 6.74 -8.47 12.83
N VAL A 214 7.71 -9.34 12.51
CA VAL A 214 8.44 -9.33 11.24
C VAL A 214 7.46 -9.54 10.07
N LEU A 215 6.60 -10.56 10.15
CA LEU A 215 5.63 -10.89 9.10
C LEU A 215 4.50 -9.87 8.92
N ARG A 216 4.31 -8.93 9.86
CA ARG A 216 3.44 -7.76 9.67
C ARG A 216 4.06 -6.67 8.76
N GLN A 217 5.36 -6.70 8.50
CA GLN A 217 5.96 -5.84 7.47
C GLN A 217 5.62 -6.41 6.07
N HIS A 218 5.52 -5.57 5.05
CA HIS A 218 5.20 -5.99 3.69
C HIS A 218 6.47 -6.31 2.88
N ARG A 219 6.35 -7.21 1.90
CA ARG A 219 7.40 -7.50 0.90
C ARG A 219 8.73 -7.86 1.56
N LEU A 220 8.76 -8.94 2.33
CA LEU A 220 9.99 -9.49 2.90
C LEU A 220 10.85 -10.18 1.83
N HIS A 221 12.15 -10.30 2.09
CA HIS A 221 13.04 -11.17 1.30
C HIS A 221 12.69 -12.64 1.55
N SER A 222 12.78 -13.50 0.52
CA SER A 222 12.39 -14.92 0.60
C SER A 222 13.03 -15.67 1.78
N THR A 223 14.32 -15.46 2.04
CA THR A 223 15.05 -16.01 3.20
C THR A 223 14.45 -15.61 4.55
N VAL A 224 13.98 -14.37 4.67
CA VAL A 224 13.45 -13.81 5.92
C VAL A 224 12.01 -14.27 6.13
N ILE A 225 11.17 -14.28 5.08
CA ILE A 225 9.80 -14.80 5.21
C ILE A 225 9.80 -16.29 5.54
N THR A 226 10.58 -17.13 4.86
CA THR A 226 10.68 -18.57 5.20
C THR A 226 11.10 -18.77 6.65
N THR A 227 12.15 -18.07 7.09
CA THR A 227 12.63 -18.18 8.48
C THR A 227 11.60 -17.68 9.50
N ALA A 228 10.89 -16.58 9.22
CA ALA A 228 9.85 -16.08 10.12
C ALA A 228 8.63 -17.01 10.16
N VAL A 229 8.30 -17.65 9.03
CA VAL A 229 7.20 -18.62 8.91
C VAL A 229 7.50 -19.92 9.66
N ASP A 230 8.74 -20.43 9.61
CA ASP A 230 9.18 -21.57 10.43
C ASP A 230 9.10 -21.28 11.93
N LEU A 231 9.18 -20.00 12.33
CA LEU A 231 9.10 -19.51 13.70
C LEU A 231 7.69 -19.04 14.12
N LEU A 232 6.68 -19.15 13.24
CA LEU A 232 5.30 -18.83 13.58
C LEU A 232 4.72 -19.83 14.60
N PRO A 233 3.74 -19.41 15.42
CA PRO A 233 3.00 -20.32 16.28
C PRO A 233 2.35 -21.49 15.52
N SER A 234 2.53 -22.70 16.05
CA SER A 234 1.93 -23.94 15.51
C SER A 234 0.43 -24.04 15.85
N TYR A 235 -0.22 -25.06 15.28
CA TYR A 235 -1.66 -25.30 15.46
C TYR A 235 -2.08 -25.32 16.94
N PRO A 236 -3.19 -24.66 17.32
CA PRO A 236 -3.64 -24.62 18.70
C PRO A 236 -4.12 -25.99 19.18
N LEU A 237 -3.50 -26.46 20.26
CA LEU A 237 -3.94 -27.61 21.04
C LEU A 237 -4.11 -27.12 22.48
N VAL A 238 -5.36 -26.79 22.84
CA VAL A 238 -5.75 -26.41 24.20
C VAL A 238 -6.04 -27.69 24.97
N ASP A 239 -5.26 -27.94 26.03
CA ASP A 239 -5.49 -29.09 26.91
C ASP A 239 -6.71 -28.80 27.81
N GLU A 240 -7.52 -29.84 28.10
CA GLU A 240 -8.70 -29.76 28.99
C GLU A 240 -8.23 -29.55 30.44
N GLU A 241 -8.79 -28.56 31.13
CA GLU A 241 -8.38 -28.25 32.51
C GLU A 241 -9.12 -29.14 33.52
N ASP A 242 -8.45 -29.53 34.62
CA ASP A 242 -9.02 -30.42 35.63
C ASP A 242 -10.31 -29.86 36.25
N GLY A 243 -11.46 -30.45 35.87
CA GLY A 243 -12.78 -30.02 36.32
C GLY A 243 -13.45 -28.94 35.46
N GLU A 244 -12.88 -28.61 34.29
CA GLU A 244 -13.52 -27.76 33.29
C GLU A 244 -14.77 -28.43 32.70
N ASP A 245 -15.77 -27.62 32.32
CA ASP A 245 -16.90 -28.11 31.54
C ASP A 245 -16.53 -28.18 30.05
N THR A 246 -16.87 -29.29 29.38
CA THR A 246 -16.53 -29.54 27.98
C THR A 246 -16.99 -28.45 27.01
N SER A 247 -18.07 -27.69 27.32
CA SER A 247 -18.47 -26.55 26.48
C SER A 247 -17.52 -25.36 26.62
N THR A 248 -16.98 -25.13 27.81
CA THR A 248 -15.95 -24.08 28.06
C THR A 248 -14.66 -24.42 27.32
N TRP A 249 -14.23 -25.68 27.41
CA TRP A 249 -13.03 -26.15 26.70
C TRP A 249 -13.18 -26.00 25.17
N LEU A 250 -14.34 -26.40 24.62
CA LEU A 250 -14.67 -26.20 23.20
C LEU A 250 -14.64 -24.73 22.78
N GLU A 251 -15.22 -23.83 23.57
CA GLU A 251 -15.19 -22.37 23.30
C GLU A 251 -13.75 -21.82 23.28
N ARG A 252 -12.87 -22.29 24.19
CA ARG A 252 -11.44 -21.91 24.19
C ARG A 252 -10.70 -22.44 22.96
N GLN A 253 -10.93 -23.69 22.57
CA GLN A 253 -10.32 -24.29 21.38
C GLN A 253 -10.79 -23.60 20.08
N GLU A 254 -12.09 -23.29 19.94
CA GLU A 254 -12.64 -22.54 18.80
C GLU A 254 -12.04 -21.12 18.72
N ALA A 255 -11.90 -20.43 19.86
CA ALA A 255 -11.28 -19.10 19.90
C ALA A 255 -9.80 -19.13 19.47
N ALA A 256 -9.05 -20.14 19.91
CA ALA A 256 -7.65 -20.33 19.51
C ALA A 256 -7.50 -20.68 18.03
N GLU A 257 -8.36 -21.54 17.48
CA GLU A 257 -8.41 -21.86 16.04
C GLU A 257 -8.74 -20.63 15.19
N GLN A 258 -9.69 -19.80 15.65
CA GLN A 258 -10.05 -18.56 14.98
C GLN A 258 -8.93 -17.50 15.06
N ALA A 259 -8.18 -17.44 16.17
CA ALA A 259 -6.98 -16.60 16.28
C ALA A 259 -5.89 -17.06 15.31
N TRP A 260 -5.65 -18.37 15.20
CA TRP A 260 -4.68 -18.95 14.27
C TRP A 260 -5.04 -18.69 12.79
N ARG A 261 -6.32 -18.85 12.40
CA ARG A 261 -6.81 -18.41 11.08
C ARG A 261 -6.59 -16.91 10.86
N THR A 262 -6.87 -16.09 11.85
CA THR A 262 -6.69 -14.63 11.76
C THR A 262 -5.24 -14.24 11.55
N MET A 263 -4.29 -14.93 12.20
CA MET A 263 -2.85 -14.77 11.96
C MET A 263 -2.48 -15.12 10.51
N TRP A 264 -2.89 -16.29 10.01
CA TRP A 264 -2.60 -16.68 8.62
C TRP A 264 -3.19 -15.71 7.59
N LYS A 265 -4.41 -15.22 7.81
CA LYS A 265 -5.00 -14.15 7.00
C LYS A 265 -4.11 -12.89 6.99
N GLN A 266 -3.59 -12.46 8.14
CA GLN A 266 -2.69 -11.30 8.22
C GLN A 266 -1.40 -11.53 7.41
N VAL A 267 -0.76 -12.69 7.58
CA VAL A 267 0.47 -13.07 6.83
C VAL A 267 0.22 -13.06 5.32
N LEU A 268 -0.82 -13.74 4.84
CA LEU A 268 -1.12 -13.84 3.40
C LEU A 268 -1.55 -12.50 2.79
N THR A 269 -2.18 -11.62 3.57
CA THR A 269 -2.52 -10.25 3.13
C THR A 269 -1.28 -9.36 3.06
N ALA A 270 -0.28 -9.59 3.92
CA ALA A 270 0.94 -8.80 3.96
C ALA A 270 1.95 -9.15 2.84
N HIS A 271 1.94 -10.41 2.36
CA HIS A 271 2.92 -10.98 1.42
C HIS A 271 2.29 -11.59 0.15
N PRO A 272 1.61 -10.80 -0.70
CA PRO A 272 0.95 -11.31 -1.90
C PRO A 272 1.92 -11.76 -3.01
N GLU A 273 3.21 -11.42 -2.91
CA GLU A 273 4.29 -11.94 -3.76
C GLU A 273 4.83 -13.32 -3.32
N HIS A 274 4.48 -13.82 -2.14
CA HIS A 274 4.98 -15.09 -1.60
C HIS A 274 3.92 -16.18 -1.46
N HIS A 275 2.73 -16.01 -2.05
CA HIS A 275 1.64 -16.99 -1.93
C HIS A 275 2.05 -18.41 -2.38
N ARG A 276 2.82 -18.54 -3.46
CA ARG A 276 3.34 -19.83 -3.92
C ARG A 276 4.23 -20.50 -2.87
N LEU A 277 5.23 -19.76 -2.38
CA LEU A 277 6.16 -20.20 -1.34
C LEU A 277 5.42 -20.64 -0.06
N LEU A 278 4.37 -19.91 0.34
CA LEU A 278 3.56 -20.24 1.52
C LEU A 278 2.69 -21.48 1.31
N VAL A 279 2.18 -21.72 0.08
CA VAL A 279 1.46 -22.94 -0.28
C VAL A 279 2.41 -24.13 -0.26
N ASP A 280 3.51 -24.07 -1.02
CA ASP A 280 4.49 -25.16 -1.13
C ASP A 280 5.12 -25.51 0.25
N TRP A 281 5.35 -24.52 1.12
CA TRP A 281 5.81 -24.74 2.50
C TRP A 281 4.77 -25.50 3.37
N SER A 282 3.49 -25.40 3.04
CA SER A 282 2.37 -25.81 3.90
C SER A 282 1.79 -27.20 3.63
N ASP A 283 2.24 -27.89 2.57
CA ASP A 283 1.59 -29.13 2.09
C ASP A 283 1.56 -30.25 3.13
N ASP A 284 2.64 -30.45 3.90
CA ASP A 284 2.72 -31.42 5.00
C ASP A 284 2.38 -30.83 6.39
N LYS A 285 1.71 -29.67 6.45
CA LYS A 285 1.43 -28.93 7.70
C LYS A 285 -0.05 -28.63 7.86
N ASP A 286 -0.52 -28.53 9.11
CA ASP A 286 -1.90 -28.15 9.43
C ASP A 286 -2.32 -26.85 8.72
N ALA A 287 -1.38 -25.92 8.53
CA ALA A 287 -1.58 -24.63 7.88
C ALA A 287 -2.10 -24.73 6.43
N GLY A 288 -1.82 -25.81 5.70
CA GLY A 288 -2.08 -25.90 4.27
C GLY A 288 -3.55 -25.73 3.88
N HIS A 289 -4.47 -26.24 4.71
CA HIS A 289 -5.90 -26.04 4.47
C HIS A 289 -6.33 -24.58 4.70
N VAL A 290 -5.89 -23.94 5.79
CA VAL A 290 -6.23 -22.54 6.10
C VAL A 290 -5.65 -21.57 5.07
N ILE A 291 -4.42 -21.82 4.61
CA ILE A 291 -3.77 -20.99 3.59
C ILE A 291 -4.58 -21.05 2.30
N ARG A 292 -4.87 -22.26 1.77
CA ARG A 292 -5.69 -22.45 0.57
C ARG A 292 -7.11 -21.86 0.71
N GLU A 293 -7.75 -22.01 1.88
CA GLU A 293 -9.07 -21.40 2.14
C GLU A 293 -9.06 -19.86 2.13
N HIS A 294 -8.00 -19.23 2.64
CA HIS A 294 -7.86 -17.77 2.59
C HIS A 294 -7.52 -17.26 1.19
N LEU A 295 -6.63 -17.94 0.46
CA LEU A 295 -6.27 -17.60 -0.91
C LEU A 295 -7.48 -17.69 -1.85
N LEU A 296 -8.30 -18.75 -1.74
CA LEU A 296 -9.50 -18.89 -2.58
C LEU A 296 -10.63 -17.95 -2.14
N GLY A 297 -10.87 -17.84 -0.83
CA GLY A 297 -12.12 -17.25 -0.29
C GLY A 297 -12.03 -15.88 0.38
N THR A 298 -10.85 -15.45 0.83
CA THR A 298 -10.70 -14.26 1.67
C THR A 298 -9.95 -13.11 0.99
N ILE A 299 -8.97 -13.44 0.15
CA ILE A 299 -8.10 -12.50 -0.58
C ILE A 299 -7.82 -12.91 -2.05
N PRO A 300 -8.76 -13.53 -2.80
CA PRO A 300 -8.47 -14.09 -4.14
C PRO A 300 -8.01 -13.09 -5.20
N TRP A 301 -8.30 -11.80 -5.02
CA TRP A 301 -7.87 -10.74 -5.94
C TRP A 301 -6.35 -10.47 -5.91
N ASP A 302 -5.68 -10.79 -4.78
CA ASP A 302 -4.24 -10.60 -4.58
C ASP A 302 -3.41 -11.83 -5.00
N VAL A 303 -4.05 -12.95 -5.36
CA VAL A 303 -3.39 -14.22 -5.71
C VAL A 303 -2.91 -14.23 -7.16
N GLU A 304 -1.80 -14.89 -7.45
CA GLU A 304 -1.31 -15.05 -8.83
C GLU A 304 -2.29 -15.89 -9.68
N PRO A 305 -2.51 -15.52 -10.97
CA PRO A 305 -3.47 -16.20 -11.85
C PRO A 305 -3.38 -17.73 -11.88
N GLU A 306 -2.17 -18.27 -12.00
CA GLU A 306 -1.92 -19.70 -12.15
C GLU A 306 -2.18 -20.44 -10.82
N LEU A 307 -1.71 -19.88 -9.70
CA LEU A 307 -1.93 -20.42 -8.36
C LEU A 307 -3.41 -20.37 -7.94
N LEU A 308 -4.12 -19.30 -8.30
CA LEU A 308 -5.56 -19.20 -8.05
C LEU A 308 -6.33 -20.29 -8.80
N GLU A 309 -5.95 -20.58 -10.04
CA GLU A 309 -6.55 -21.67 -10.81
C GLU A 309 -6.18 -23.05 -10.25
N GLU A 310 -4.95 -23.27 -9.83
CA GLU A 310 -4.51 -24.52 -9.17
C GLU A 310 -5.35 -24.81 -7.91
N ILE A 311 -5.40 -23.87 -6.96
CA ILE A 311 -6.16 -24.00 -5.71
C ILE A 311 -7.67 -24.15 -6.00
N ALA A 312 -8.20 -23.46 -7.01
CA ALA A 312 -9.58 -23.61 -7.42
C ALA A 312 -9.87 -25.01 -8.00
N GLN A 313 -8.97 -25.57 -8.81
CA GLN A 313 -9.09 -26.92 -9.36
C GLN A 313 -8.96 -27.99 -8.26
N GLU A 314 -8.02 -27.84 -7.32
CA GLU A 314 -7.92 -28.69 -6.12
C GLU A 314 -9.23 -28.70 -5.31
N ASP A 315 -9.85 -27.53 -5.11
CA ASP A 315 -11.13 -27.49 -4.40
C ASP A 315 -12.27 -28.14 -5.17
N LEU A 316 -12.37 -27.94 -6.49
CA LEU A 316 -13.37 -28.60 -7.34
C LEU A 316 -13.21 -30.13 -7.35
N ALA A 317 -11.98 -30.64 -7.30
CA ALA A 317 -11.70 -32.07 -7.18
C ALA A 317 -12.28 -32.70 -5.90
N SER A 318 -12.60 -31.91 -4.87
CA SER A 318 -13.28 -32.39 -3.64
C SER A 318 -14.81 -32.56 -3.78
N PHE A 319 -15.44 -32.00 -4.83
CA PHE A 319 -16.89 -32.05 -5.01
C PHE A 319 -17.43 -33.45 -5.36
N PRO A 320 -16.81 -34.25 -6.25
CA PRO A 320 -17.22 -35.63 -6.53
C PRO A 320 -17.38 -36.49 -5.28
N ILE A 321 -16.51 -36.35 -4.27
CA ILE A 321 -16.59 -37.08 -3.00
C ILE A 321 -17.88 -36.74 -2.24
N SER A 322 -18.32 -35.48 -2.28
CA SER A 322 -19.59 -35.05 -1.67
C SER A 322 -20.81 -35.57 -2.45
N VAL A 323 -20.69 -35.70 -3.77
CA VAL A 323 -21.70 -36.34 -4.66
C VAL A 323 -21.80 -37.85 -4.38
N LEU A 324 -20.67 -38.55 -4.29
CA LEU A 324 -20.59 -39.96 -3.92
C LEU A 324 -21.22 -40.21 -2.54
N THR A 325 -20.79 -39.45 -1.52
CA THR A 325 -21.36 -39.51 -0.16
C THR A 325 -22.88 -39.35 -0.18
N THR A 326 -23.40 -38.41 -0.99
CA THR A 326 -24.85 -38.17 -1.15
C THR A 326 -25.57 -39.38 -1.75
N ARG A 327 -25.01 -39.99 -2.80
CA ARG A 327 -25.57 -41.18 -3.46
C ARG A 327 -25.57 -42.40 -2.54
N MET A 328 -24.44 -42.68 -1.89
CA MET A 328 -24.29 -43.80 -0.94
C MET A 328 -25.25 -43.68 0.25
N CYS A 329 -25.35 -42.49 0.85
CA CYS A 329 -26.24 -42.25 1.97
C CYS A 329 -27.72 -42.35 1.56
N ARG A 330 -28.10 -41.93 0.35
CA ARG A 330 -29.46 -42.13 -0.16
C ARG A 330 -29.77 -43.61 -0.39
N MET A 331 -28.85 -44.37 -0.99
CA MET A 331 -29.03 -45.81 -1.17
C MET A 331 -29.25 -46.54 0.17
N ARG A 332 -28.53 -46.16 1.23
CA ARG A 332 -28.75 -46.68 2.61
C ARG A 332 -30.06 -46.18 3.23
N ARG A 333 -30.44 -44.90 3.03
CA ARG A 333 -31.74 -44.34 3.44
C ARG A 333 -32.92 -45.07 2.79
N ASP A 334 -32.76 -45.44 1.52
CA ASP A 334 -33.79 -46.03 0.67
C ASP A 334 -33.90 -47.56 0.85
N GLY A 335 -33.09 -48.15 1.75
CA GLY A 335 -33.28 -49.51 2.28
C GLY A 335 -32.09 -50.46 2.14
N ALA A 336 -31.01 -50.08 1.43
CA ALA A 336 -29.84 -50.95 1.26
C ALA A 336 -29.00 -51.05 2.54
N THR A 337 -28.38 -52.22 2.75
CA THR A 337 -27.39 -52.44 3.81
C THR A 337 -26.07 -51.72 3.49
N GLN A 338 -25.25 -51.44 4.53
CA GLN A 338 -23.92 -50.84 4.35
C GLN A 338 -23.03 -51.68 3.41
N GLN A 339 -23.18 -53.01 3.43
CA GLN A 339 -22.40 -53.90 2.58
C GLN A 339 -22.82 -53.80 1.10
N GLU A 340 -24.12 -53.84 0.81
CA GLU A 340 -24.63 -53.64 -0.56
C GLU A 340 -24.25 -52.27 -1.14
N VAL A 341 -24.22 -51.23 -0.30
CA VAL A 341 -23.75 -49.89 -0.71
C VAL A 341 -22.25 -49.91 -1.02
N ARG A 342 -21.41 -50.53 -0.18
CA ARG A 342 -19.96 -50.67 -0.47
C ARG A 342 -19.70 -51.46 -1.75
N GLU A 343 -20.47 -52.52 -1.99
CA GLU A 343 -20.34 -53.36 -3.20
C GLU A 343 -20.80 -52.60 -4.46
N HIS A 344 -21.89 -51.82 -4.39
CA HIS A 344 -22.38 -51.02 -5.51
C HIS A 344 -21.41 -49.90 -5.92
N PHE A 345 -20.76 -49.27 -4.94
CA PHE A 345 -19.82 -48.16 -5.17
C PHE A 345 -18.34 -48.59 -5.06
N ALA A 346 -18.03 -49.88 -5.22
CA ALA A 346 -16.69 -50.43 -4.95
C ALA A 346 -15.56 -49.78 -5.77
N ASN A 347 -15.83 -49.44 -7.04
CA ASN A 347 -14.86 -48.75 -7.90
C ASN A 347 -14.60 -47.31 -7.40
N ASP A 348 -15.67 -46.54 -7.17
CA ASP A 348 -15.57 -45.16 -6.67
C ASP A 348 -14.88 -45.09 -5.29
N LEU A 349 -15.06 -46.12 -4.45
CA LEU A 349 -14.40 -46.24 -3.14
C LEU A 349 -12.91 -46.59 -3.23
N ALA A 350 -12.47 -47.28 -4.29
CA ALA A 350 -11.08 -47.66 -4.48
C ALA A 350 -10.17 -46.48 -4.85
N GLU A 351 -10.74 -45.38 -5.36
CA GLU A 351 -10.03 -44.14 -5.71
C GLU A 351 -9.86 -43.17 -4.53
N LEU A 352 -10.46 -43.46 -3.36
CA LEU A 352 -10.44 -42.57 -2.20
C LEU A 352 -9.19 -42.74 -1.33
N THR A 353 -8.78 -41.66 -0.67
CA THR A 353 -7.74 -41.75 0.38
C THR A 353 -8.29 -42.46 1.63
N PRO A 354 -7.43 -43.09 2.46
CA PRO A 354 -7.87 -43.80 3.67
C PRO A 354 -8.71 -42.94 4.63
N GLN A 355 -8.40 -41.64 4.72
CA GLN A 355 -9.15 -40.70 5.57
C GLN A 355 -10.52 -40.35 4.98
N GLN A 356 -10.63 -40.21 3.65
CA GLN A 356 -11.91 -39.99 2.96
C GLN A 356 -12.81 -41.22 3.12
N TYR A 357 -12.25 -42.43 2.94
CA TYR A 357 -12.96 -43.68 3.18
C TYR A 357 -13.46 -43.80 4.62
N LYS A 358 -12.60 -43.59 5.64
CA LYS A 358 -12.99 -43.61 7.07
C LYS A 358 -14.18 -42.69 7.35
N ARG A 359 -14.17 -41.48 6.77
CA ARG A 359 -15.23 -40.47 6.98
C ARG A 359 -16.56 -40.85 6.33
N ILE A 360 -16.54 -41.42 5.12
CA ILE A 360 -17.75 -41.92 4.47
C ILE A 360 -18.32 -43.11 5.25
N ASP A 361 -17.46 -44.04 5.66
CA ASP A 361 -17.92 -45.25 6.37
C ASP A 361 -18.53 -44.94 7.75
N GLN A 362 -18.02 -43.92 8.46
CA GLN A 362 -18.64 -43.36 9.66
C GLN A 362 -20.06 -42.82 9.41
N LEU A 363 -20.30 -42.13 8.28
CA LEU A 363 -21.63 -41.61 7.92
C LEU A 363 -22.62 -42.73 7.56
N LEU A 364 -22.12 -43.85 7.02
CA LEU A 364 -22.91 -45.04 6.71
C LEU A 364 -23.21 -45.89 7.96
N ALA A 365 -22.29 -45.93 8.92
CA ALA A 365 -22.46 -46.65 10.18
C ALA A 365 -23.40 -45.92 11.15
N ASN A 366 -23.35 -44.60 11.22
CA ASN A 366 -24.17 -43.78 12.11
C ASN A 366 -25.68 -43.92 11.82
N ASP A 367 -26.51 -43.80 12.86
CA ASP A 367 -27.97 -43.80 12.76
C ASP A 367 -28.53 -42.50 12.13
N GLU A 368 -29.86 -42.34 12.16
CA GLU A 368 -30.68 -41.39 11.38
C GLU A 368 -30.06 -40.00 11.13
N TYR A 369 -29.40 -39.41 12.12
CA TYR A 369 -28.77 -38.09 12.02
C TYR A 369 -27.57 -38.03 11.06
N GLY A 370 -26.62 -38.97 11.17
CA GLY A 370 -25.43 -39.00 10.32
C GLY A 370 -25.80 -39.30 8.87
N LEU A 371 -26.75 -40.22 8.69
CA LEU A 371 -27.31 -40.56 7.39
C LEU A 371 -28.03 -39.37 6.72
N HIS A 372 -28.84 -38.63 7.48
CA HIS A 372 -29.54 -37.44 7.00
C HIS A 372 -28.56 -36.34 6.54
N TYR A 373 -27.48 -36.11 7.28
CA TYR A 373 -26.41 -35.19 6.87
C TYR A 373 -25.75 -35.65 5.56
N GLY A 374 -25.38 -36.94 5.48
CA GLY A 374 -24.79 -37.54 4.29
C GLY A 374 -25.65 -37.39 3.03
N CYS A 375 -26.97 -37.58 3.14
CA CYS A 375 -27.95 -37.39 2.06
C CYS A 375 -28.01 -35.96 1.47
N ARG A 376 -27.37 -34.98 2.13
CA ARG A 376 -27.30 -33.57 1.70
C ARG A 376 -25.88 -33.10 1.39
N ALA A 377 -24.86 -33.96 1.48
CA ALA A 377 -23.45 -33.56 1.46
C ALA A 377 -23.07 -32.69 0.24
N ALA A 378 -23.52 -33.05 -0.97
CA ALA A 378 -23.24 -32.29 -2.19
C ALA A 378 -23.84 -30.87 -2.18
N ILE A 379 -25.08 -30.72 -1.72
CA ILE A 379 -25.79 -29.44 -1.63
C ILE A 379 -25.14 -28.58 -0.55
N SER A 380 -24.88 -29.15 0.62
CA SER A 380 -24.24 -28.46 1.76
C SER A 380 -22.81 -28.00 1.42
N ARG A 381 -22.02 -28.83 0.71
CA ARG A 381 -20.68 -28.46 0.22
C ARG A 381 -20.77 -27.30 -0.77
N THR A 382 -21.65 -27.39 -1.76
CA THR A 382 -21.82 -26.36 -2.80
C THR A 382 -22.29 -25.03 -2.22
N ALA A 383 -23.33 -25.04 -1.38
CA ALA A 383 -23.87 -23.83 -0.76
C ALA A 383 -22.85 -23.17 0.19
N ARG A 384 -22.11 -23.96 1.00
CA ARG A 384 -21.03 -23.44 1.84
C ARG A 384 -19.87 -22.88 1.00
N ALA A 385 -19.52 -23.54 -0.11
CA ALA A 385 -18.46 -23.08 -1.00
C ALA A 385 -18.82 -21.75 -1.69
N ALA A 386 -20.02 -21.61 -2.26
CA ALA A 386 -20.48 -20.35 -2.86
C ALA A 386 -20.53 -19.19 -1.85
N ASP A 387 -20.98 -19.46 -0.62
CA ASP A 387 -21.15 -18.45 0.43
C ASP A 387 -19.83 -18.01 1.10
N SER A 388 -18.78 -18.86 1.05
CA SER A 388 -17.44 -18.51 1.54
C SER A 388 -16.37 -18.56 0.45
N ARG A 389 -15.82 -19.74 0.15
CA ARG A 389 -14.56 -19.88 -0.59
C ARG A 389 -14.62 -19.43 -2.04
N TRP A 390 -15.78 -19.47 -2.68
CA TRP A 390 -15.97 -19.05 -4.07
C TRP A 390 -16.64 -17.68 -4.19
N ARG A 391 -17.08 -17.08 -3.08
CA ARG A 391 -17.97 -15.91 -3.07
C ARG A 391 -17.49 -14.76 -3.96
N TYR A 392 -16.22 -14.36 -3.82
CA TYR A 392 -15.67 -13.24 -4.57
C TYR A 392 -15.28 -13.60 -6.01
N ILE A 393 -14.98 -14.86 -6.30
CA ILE A 393 -14.73 -15.34 -7.68
C ILE A 393 -16.05 -15.36 -8.47
N LEU A 394 -17.14 -15.80 -7.82
CA LEU A 394 -18.50 -15.77 -8.37
C LEU A 394 -19.06 -14.35 -8.45
N ASN A 395 -18.66 -13.44 -7.55
CA ASN A 395 -19.18 -12.07 -7.51
C ASN A 395 -18.06 -11.02 -7.31
N PRO A 396 -17.24 -10.72 -8.34
CA PRO A 396 -16.11 -9.80 -8.22
C PRO A 396 -16.49 -8.39 -7.73
N ASP A 397 -17.66 -7.88 -8.10
CA ASP A 397 -18.17 -6.55 -7.69
C ASP A 397 -18.45 -6.42 -6.17
N GLN A 398 -18.50 -7.55 -5.45
CA GLN A 398 -18.60 -7.57 -3.99
C GLN A 398 -17.24 -7.41 -3.30
N ALA A 399 -16.12 -7.63 -4.01
CA ALA A 399 -14.78 -7.42 -3.48
C ALA A 399 -14.47 -5.91 -3.49
N ARG A 400 -14.68 -5.24 -2.35
CA ARG A 400 -14.50 -3.79 -2.21
C ARG A 400 -13.54 -3.40 -1.07
N GLN A 401 -12.93 -2.23 -1.20
CA GLN A 401 -12.10 -1.61 -0.18
C GLN A 401 -12.48 -0.13 -0.07
N TYR A 402 -12.93 0.29 1.13
CA TYR A 402 -13.42 1.66 1.39
C TYR A 402 -14.52 2.16 0.43
N GLY A 403 -15.29 1.24 -0.16
CA GLY A 403 -16.37 1.53 -1.11
C GLY A 403 -15.99 1.28 -2.58
N GLU A 404 -14.70 1.37 -2.91
CA GLU A 404 -14.16 1.15 -4.26
C GLU A 404 -13.99 -0.34 -4.60
N PRO A 405 -14.12 -0.76 -5.87
CA PRO A 405 -13.79 -2.12 -6.30
C PRO A 405 -12.31 -2.49 -6.07
N ARG A 406 -12.05 -3.75 -5.72
CA ARG A 406 -10.69 -4.31 -5.65
C ARG A 406 -10.08 -4.47 -7.06
N THR A 407 -8.79 -4.14 -7.19
CA THR A 407 -7.99 -4.54 -8.35
C THR A 407 -7.68 -6.03 -8.28
N TRP A 408 -7.97 -6.78 -9.34
CA TRP A 408 -7.68 -8.21 -9.45
C TRP A 408 -6.40 -8.46 -10.25
N ARG A 409 -5.59 -9.44 -9.84
CA ARG A 409 -4.48 -9.97 -10.64
C ARG A 409 -4.94 -10.91 -11.76
N ALA A 410 -5.95 -11.74 -11.49
CA ALA A 410 -6.61 -12.58 -12.50
C ALA A 410 -7.43 -11.74 -13.48
N SER A 411 -7.50 -12.17 -14.75
CA SER A 411 -8.31 -11.49 -15.76
C SER A 411 -9.81 -11.79 -15.58
N ALA A 412 -10.68 -10.90 -16.08
CA ALA A 412 -12.13 -11.12 -16.05
C ALA A 412 -12.54 -12.43 -16.75
N ASP A 413 -11.90 -12.77 -17.87
CA ASP A 413 -12.14 -14.01 -18.60
C ASP A 413 -11.74 -15.26 -17.79
N GLN A 414 -10.64 -15.18 -17.02
CA GLN A 414 -10.21 -16.28 -16.16
C GLN A 414 -11.16 -16.48 -14.99
N LEU A 415 -11.61 -15.39 -14.34
CA LEU A 415 -12.61 -15.46 -13.27
C LEU A 415 -13.94 -16.03 -13.78
N ALA A 416 -14.39 -15.62 -14.97
CA ALA A 416 -15.57 -16.18 -15.62
C ALA A 416 -15.40 -17.68 -15.93
N SER A 417 -14.23 -18.12 -16.40
CA SER A 417 -13.90 -19.54 -16.63
C SER A 417 -13.95 -20.36 -15.33
N LEU A 418 -13.37 -19.86 -14.24
CA LEU A 418 -13.43 -20.52 -12.92
C LEU A 418 -14.86 -20.58 -12.38
N ALA A 419 -15.61 -19.48 -12.49
CA ALA A 419 -17.02 -19.42 -12.09
C ALA A 419 -17.91 -20.38 -12.91
N GLN A 420 -17.64 -20.52 -14.21
CA GLN A 420 -18.29 -21.50 -15.08
C GLN A 420 -17.96 -22.95 -14.68
N LYS A 421 -16.70 -23.26 -14.35
CA LYS A 421 -16.31 -24.58 -13.82
C LYS A 421 -17.08 -24.89 -12.53
N PHE A 422 -17.13 -23.96 -11.57
CA PHE A 422 -17.92 -24.10 -10.35
C PHE A 422 -19.41 -24.30 -10.64
N ALA A 423 -19.99 -23.52 -11.55
CA ALA A 423 -21.39 -23.66 -11.97
C ALA A 423 -21.69 -25.05 -12.54
N GLY A 424 -20.75 -25.66 -13.27
CA GLY A 424 -20.84 -27.05 -13.70
C GLY A 424 -20.97 -28.05 -12.54
N HIS A 425 -20.11 -27.95 -11.52
CA HIS A 425 -20.21 -28.81 -10.32
C HIS A 425 -21.48 -28.52 -9.50
N ALA A 426 -21.88 -27.25 -9.40
CA ALA A 426 -23.10 -26.84 -8.70
C ALA A 426 -24.38 -27.33 -9.42
N ALA A 427 -24.37 -27.46 -10.75
CA ALA A 427 -25.46 -28.08 -11.51
C ALA A 427 -25.64 -29.57 -11.13
N VAL A 428 -24.55 -30.33 -10.99
CA VAL A 428 -24.61 -31.74 -10.52
C VAL A 428 -25.16 -31.83 -9.09
N ALA A 429 -24.84 -30.88 -8.21
CA ALA A 429 -25.43 -30.81 -6.87
C ALA A 429 -26.93 -30.42 -6.91
N LEU A 430 -27.35 -29.57 -7.87
CA LEU A 430 -28.74 -29.18 -8.10
C LEU A 430 -29.60 -30.35 -8.61
N GLU A 431 -29.06 -31.24 -9.44
CA GLU A 431 -29.76 -32.46 -9.86
C GLU A 431 -30.13 -33.34 -8.67
N LEU A 432 -29.23 -33.44 -7.69
CA LEU A 432 -29.44 -34.14 -6.43
C LEU A 432 -30.32 -33.37 -5.44
N TRP A 433 -30.79 -32.16 -5.74
CA TRP A 433 -31.63 -31.40 -4.82
C TRP A 433 -33.03 -32.03 -4.65
N GLU A 434 -33.41 -32.24 -3.38
CA GLU A 434 -34.69 -32.78 -2.90
C GLU A 434 -35.26 -31.83 -1.81
N PRO A 435 -36.59 -31.62 -1.73
CA PRO A 435 -37.22 -30.90 -0.62
C PRO A 435 -37.03 -31.62 0.71
N ASP A 436 -36.86 -30.86 1.80
CA ASP A 436 -36.55 -31.40 3.12
C ASP A 436 -37.40 -30.74 4.23
N PRO A 437 -38.32 -31.49 4.87
CA PRO A 437 -39.14 -30.98 5.96
C PRO A 437 -38.34 -30.54 7.19
N LYS A 438 -37.15 -31.12 7.44
CA LYS A 438 -36.28 -30.76 8.57
C LYS A 438 -35.45 -29.51 8.27
N SER A 439 -35.24 -29.15 6.99
CA SER A 439 -34.43 -28.01 6.56
C SER A 439 -35.00 -27.31 5.31
N PRO A 440 -36.11 -26.55 5.45
CA PRO A 440 -36.75 -25.84 4.34
C PRO A 440 -35.98 -24.57 3.92
N VAL A 441 -36.05 -24.24 2.63
CA VAL A 441 -35.44 -23.03 2.03
C VAL A 441 -36.10 -21.76 2.59
N ARG A 442 -35.35 -20.93 3.32
CA ARG A 442 -35.93 -19.83 4.12
C ARG A 442 -35.03 -18.60 4.34
N SER A 443 -33.79 -18.62 3.85
CA SER A 443 -32.80 -17.56 4.03
C SER A 443 -32.18 -17.13 2.70
N ALA A 444 -31.55 -15.95 2.67
CA ALA A 444 -30.82 -15.48 1.48
C ALA A 444 -29.67 -16.42 1.11
N ARG A 445 -29.05 -17.06 2.13
CA ARG A 445 -27.99 -18.06 1.98
C ARG A 445 -28.43 -19.29 1.19
N ASP A 446 -29.67 -19.75 1.41
CA ASP A 446 -30.21 -20.94 0.72
C ASP A 446 -30.42 -20.70 -0.79
N LEU A 447 -30.57 -19.43 -1.20
CA LEU A 447 -30.83 -19.01 -2.58
C LEU A 447 -29.59 -18.47 -3.31
N ARG A 448 -28.61 -17.92 -2.59
CA ARG A 448 -27.40 -17.28 -3.15
C ARG A 448 -26.64 -18.19 -4.12
N TRP A 449 -26.37 -19.44 -3.73
CA TRP A 449 -25.69 -20.40 -4.59
C TRP A 449 -26.48 -20.76 -5.88
N VAL A 450 -27.81 -20.60 -5.87
CA VAL A 450 -28.68 -20.82 -7.04
C VAL A 450 -28.63 -19.61 -7.98
N HIS A 451 -28.60 -18.40 -7.42
CA HIS A 451 -28.33 -17.17 -8.17
C HIS A 451 -26.96 -17.26 -8.86
N ASP A 452 -25.91 -17.56 -8.11
CA ASP A 452 -24.54 -17.63 -8.62
C ASP A 452 -24.40 -18.74 -9.69
N LEU A 453 -25.03 -19.90 -9.49
CA LEU A 453 -25.13 -20.94 -10.51
C LEU A 453 -25.76 -20.43 -11.83
N LEU A 454 -26.87 -19.69 -11.75
CA LEU A 454 -27.56 -19.18 -12.94
C LEU A 454 -26.79 -18.06 -13.65
N GLN A 455 -26.04 -17.25 -12.90
CA GLN A 455 -25.22 -16.17 -13.43
C GLN A 455 -24.07 -16.70 -14.30
N HIS A 456 -23.49 -17.84 -13.93
CA HIS A 456 -22.26 -18.36 -14.54
C HIS A 456 -22.46 -19.61 -15.41
N LEU A 457 -23.69 -20.11 -15.54
CA LEU A 457 -24.00 -21.13 -16.54
C LEU A 457 -24.05 -20.51 -17.95
N PRO A 458 -23.26 -21.02 -18.92
CA PRO A 458 -23.23 -20.48 -20.28
C PRO A 458 -24.55 -20.69 -21.03
N VAL A 459 -25.30 -21.73 -20.65
CA VAL A 459 -26.64 -22.03 -21.15
C VAL A 459 -27.49 -22.56 -19.99
N VAL A 460 -28.48 -21.79 -19.56
CA VAL A 460 -29.45 -22.25 -18.55
C VAL A 460 -30.43 -23.24 -19.20
N THR A 461 -30.15 -24.53 -19.07
CA THR A 461 -30.92 -25.62 -19.70
C THR A 461 -32.35 -25.72 -19.15
N PRO A 462 -33.30 -26.34 -19.89
CA PRO A 462 -34.66 -26.55 -19.39
C PRO A 462 -34.73 -27.32 -18.06
N GLN A 463 -33.83 -28.29 -17.85
CA GLN A 463 -33.73 -29.09 -16.61
C GLN A 463 -33.29 -28.22 -15.43
N VAL A 464 -32.30 -27.34 -15.61
CA VAL A 464 -31.91 -26.35 -14.60
C VAL A 464 -33.07 -25.40 -14.31
N LYS A 465 -33.75 -24.88 -15.35
CA LYS A 465 -34.94 -24.02 -15.16
C LYS A 465 -36.03 -24.74 -14.36
N GLU A 466 -36.25 -26.04 -14.56
CA GLU A 466 -37.23 -26.82 -13.80
C GLU A 466 -36.84 -27.02 -12.33
N LYS A 467 -35.59 -27.42 -12.06
CA LYS A 467 -35.06 -27.57 -10.69
C LYS A 467 -35.05 -26.23 -9.94
N VAL A 468 -34.65 -25.14 -10.58
CA VAL A 468 -34.75 -23.79 -10.00
C VAL A 468 -36.20 -23.44 -9.70
N ARG A 469 -37.15 -23.68 -10.61
CA ARG A 469 -38.59 -23.46 -10.35
C ARG A 469 -39.14 -24.33 -9.21
N LEU A 470 -38.54 -25.48 -8.89
CA LEU A 470 -38.87 -26.25 -7.68
C LEU A 470 -38.34 -25.55 -6.42
N ILE A 471 -37.07 -25.09 -6.43
CA ILE A 471 -36.48 -24.31 -5.33
C ILE A 471 -37.27 -23.01 -5.10
N CYS A 472 -37.59 -22.24 -6.14
CA CYS A 472 -38.41 -21.03 -6.04
C CYS A 472 -39.80 -21.31 -5.41
N ARG A 473 -40.40 -22.47 -5.69
CA ARG A 473 -41.68 -22.87 -5.07
C ARG A 473 -41.52 -23.20 -3.58
N GLU A 474 -40.47 -23.92 -3.19
CA GLU A 474 -40.18 -24.17 -1.77
C GLU A 474 -39.77 -22.89 -1.03
N ALA A 475 -38.98 -22.01 -1.63
CA ALA A 475 -38.62 -20.71 -1.07
C ALA A 475 -39.86 -19.84 -0.85
N LYS A 476 -40.79 -19.79 -1.82
CA LYS A 476 -42.08 -19.09 -1.66
C LYS A 476 -42.90 -19.66 -0.50
N ARG A 477 -42.90 -20.98 -0.29
CA ARG A 477 -43.55 -21.63 0.87
C ARG A 477 -42.86 -21.28 2.20
N GLY A 478 -41.54 -21.39 2.27
CA GLY A 478 -40.75 -21.10 3.47
C GLY A 478 -40.79 -19.64 3.90
N LEU A 479 -40.78 -18.71 2.93
CA LEU A 479 -40.85 -17.27 3.18
C LEU A 479 -42.27 -16.78 3.50
N ALA A 480 -43.33 -17.43 3.00
CA ALA A 480 -44.72 -17.02 3.28
C ALA A 480 -45.11 -17.11 4.77
N GLY A 481 -44.42 -17.95 5.56
CA GLY A 481 -44.62 -18.06 7.01
C GLY A 481 -43.85 -17.04 7.85
N ARG A 482 -42.85 -16.34 7.30
CA ARG A 482 -42.07 -15.33 8.02
C ARG A 482 -42.76 -13.97 7.96
N ARG A 483 -43.31 -13.52 9.09
CA ARG A 483 -43.56 -12.09 9.33
C ARG A 483 -42.23 -11.38 9.64
N ASP A 484 -41.95 -10.27 8.97
CA ASP A 484 -40.87 -9.37 9.34
C ASP A 484 -41.22 -8.73 10.70
N TYR A 485 -40.62 -9.25 11.78
CA TYR A 485 -40.77 -8.72 13.13
C TYR A 485 -39.92 -7.45 13.34
N GLY A 486 -40.32 -6.35 12.69
CA GLY A 486 -40.13 -4.97 13.15
C GLY A 486 -38.71 -4.46 13.46
N GLY A 487 -37.66 -5.21 13.13
CA GLY A 487 -36.27 -4.76 13.26
C GLY A 487 -35.92 -3.80 12.12
N TYR A 488 -35.94 -2.50 12.39
CA TYR A 488 -35.64 -1.46 11.40
C TYR A 488 -34.25 -1.65 10.77
N GLY A 489 -34.23 -2.00 9.48
CA GLY A 489 -33.04 -2.00 8.63
C GLY A 489 -33.35 -2.60 7.25
N PRO A 490 -32.74 -2.10 6.16
CA PRO A 490 -32.86 -2.71 4.84
C PRO A 490 -32.20 -4.12 4.74
N ASP A 491 -31.43 -4.53 5.76
CA ASP A 491 -30.66 -5.77 5.81
C ASP A 491 -31.42 -7.00 6.39
N SER A 492 -32.75 -7.05 6.27
CA SER A 492 -33.52 -8.25 6.65
C SER A 492 -33.14 -9.44 5.75
N ASP A 493 -32.66 -10.55 6.33
CA ASP A 493 -32.39 -11.82 5.61
C ASP A 493 -33.60 -12.30 4.81
N ALA A 494 -34.82 -12.06 5.30
CA ALA A 494 -36.05 -12.38 4.58
C ALA A 494 -36.28 -11.46 3.37
N GLN A 495 -35.88 -10.18 3.46
CA GLN A 495 -35.95 -9.24 2.35
C GLN A 495 -34.91 -9.55 1.28
N GLN A 496 -33.65 -9.78 1.67
CA GLN A 496 -32.59 -10.22 0.75
C GLN A 496 -32.95 -11.54 0.05
N ALA A 497 -33.61 -12.48 0.74
CA ALA A 497 -34.11 -13.71 0.14
C ALA A 497 -35.21 -13.47 -0.92
N ARG A 498 -36.12 -12.51 -0.71
CA ARG A 498 -37.14 -12.12 -1.70
C ARG A 498 -36.50 -11.44 -2.91
N GLU A 499 -35.55 -10.54 -2.69
CA GLU A 499 -34.84 -9.85 -3.78
C GLU A 499 -34.03 -10.82 -4.65
N LEU A 500 -33.28 -11.74 -4.04
CA LEU A 500 -32.58 -12.81 -4.77
C LEU A 500 -33.56 -13.69 -5.56
N LEU A 501 -34.73 -14.01 -4.99
CA LEU A 501 -35.77 -14.77 -5.68
C LEU A 501 -36.31 -14.02 -6.90
N ASP A 502 -36.60 -12.72 -6.79
CA ASP A 502 -37.06 -11.88 -7.90
C ASP A 502 -35.98 -11.67 -8.98
N VAL A 503 -34.70 -11.64 -8.60
CA VAL A 503 -33.57 -11.61 -9.54
C VAL A 503 -33.45 -12.96 -10.26
N ILE A 504 -33.48 -14.08 -9.55
CA ILE A 504 -33.46 -15.45 -10.12
C ILE A 504 -34.61 -15.63 -11.13
N GLU A 505 -35.80 -15.09 -10.86
CA GLU A 505 -36.92 -15.11 -11.81
C GLU A 505 -36.67 -14.18 -13.02
N ARG A 506 -36.13 -12.97 -12.82
CA ARG A 506 -35.86 -11.98 -13.89
C ARG A 506 -34.63 -12.26 -14.76
N MET A 507 -33.63 -12.98 -14.28
CA MET A 507 -32.45 -13.42 -15.08
C MET A 507 -32.82 -14.38 -16.23
N THR A 508 -34.12 -14.56 -16.47
CA THR A 508 -34.68 -15.23 -17.63
C THR A 508 -35.31 -14.24 -18.67
N ALA A 509 -34.87 -12.95 -18.74
CA ALA A 509 -35.32 -11.85 -19.66
C ALA A 509 -34.23 -10.74 -20.03
N GLU A 510 -34.46 -9.77 -20.96
CA GLU A 510 -33.42 -8.96 -21.75
C GLU A 510 -33.54 -7.36 -21.85
N PRO A 511 -32.45 -6.49 -22.04
CA PRO A 511 -32.48 -4.94 -22.11
C PRO A 511 -31.43 -4.07 -23.00
N PHE A 512 -31.35 -2.68 -22.93
CA PHE A 512 -30.47 -1.67 -23.72
C PHE A 512 -30.16 -0.18 -23.10
N PRO A 513 -29.21 0.73 -23.57
CA PRO A 513 -28.72 2.06 -22.95
C PRO A 513 -28.51 3.45 -23.81
N ALA A 514 -27.73 4.52 -23.36
CA ALA A 514 -27.73 6.01 -23.77
C ALA A 514 -26.37 6.96 -23.78
N PRO A 515 -26.32 8.32 -24.12
CA PRO A 515 -25.11 9.23 -24.47
C PRO A 515 -24.79 10.69 -23.79
N GLY A 516 -23.90 11.65 -24.32
CA GLY A 516 -23.27 12.93 -23.67
C GLY A 516 -22.91 14.35 -24.42
N PRO A 517 -22.02 15.34 -23.94
CA PRO A 517 -21.97 16.89 -24.20
C PRO A 517 -20.62 17.81 -24.55
N ALA A 518 -20.54 19.21 -24.41
CA ALA A 518 -19.56 20.28 -25.06
C ALA A 518 -18.84 21.60 -24.31
N ARG A 519 -18.40 22.81 -24.93
CA ARG A 519 -17.17 23.80 -24.66
C ARG A 519 -17.16 25.48 -24.67
N ALA A 520 -16.01 26.33 -24.58
CA ALA A 520 -15.81 27.89 -24.31
C ALA A 520 -14.58 28.90 -24.90
N ALA A 521 -14.17 30.17 -24.38
CA ALA A 521 -13.43 31.44 -25.04
C ALA A 521 -12.22 32.44 -24.40
N SER A 522 -11.96 33.81 -24.73
CA SER A 522 -10.62 34.71 -24.71
C SER A 522 -10.41 36.31 -24.25
N LEU A 523 -9.34 37.19 -24.64
CA LEU A 523 -8.73 38.55 -24.03
C LEU A 523 -8.15 39.85 -24.91
N GLY A 524 -7.28 40.84 -24.38
CA GLY A 524 -7.04 42.35 -24.68
C GLY A 524 -5.77 43.08 -25.39
N LYS A 525 -5.10 44.20 -24.88
CA LYS A 525 -4.22 45.27 -25.60
C LYS A 525 -2.78 45.69 -25.01
N PRO A 526 -1.67 45.99 -25.78
CA PRO A 526 -0.22 45.95 -25.35
C PRO A 526 0.41 46.89 -24.32
N ASP A 527 0.54 48.18 -24.63
CA ASP A 527 1.34 49.16 -23.88
C ASP A 527 0.83 49.32 -22.44
N GLN A 528 -0.48 49.17 -22.30
CA GLN A 528 -1.29 49.24 -21.08
C GLN A 528 -1.24 47.95 -20.25
N VAL A 529 -0.76 46.84 -20.82
CA VAL A 529 -0.70 45.56 -20.12
C VAL A 529 0.57 45.46 -19.28
N THR A 530 0.37 45.15 -18.00
CA THR A 530 1.44 44.99 -17.02
C THR A 530 1.94 43.55 -16.98
N VAL A 531 3.13 43.34 -16.41
CA VAL A 531 3.71 42.01 -16.15
C VAL A 531 2.71 41.10 -15.39
N ARG A 532 1.97 41.64 -14.42
CA ARG A 532 0.92 40.92 -13.69
C ARG A 532 -0.35 40.66 -14.53
N GLY A 533 -0.65 41.53 -15.49
CA GLY A 533 -1.78 41.34 -16.42
C GLY A 533 -1.57 40.16 -17.38
N LEU A 534 -0.34 40.00 -17.91
CA LEU A 534 0.03 38.84 -18.74
C LEU A 534 0.00 37.54 -17.92
N ALA A 535 0.46 37.60 -16.67
CA ALA A 535 0.50 36.46 -15.75
C ALA A 535 -0.88 35.78 -15.55
N GLY A 536 -1.98 36.54 -15.64
CA GLY A 536 -3.35 36.00 -15.48
C GLY A 536 -4.04 35.50 -16.77
N ALA A 537 -3.37 35.56 -17.93
CA ALA A 537 -3.96 35.18 -19.21
C ALA A 537 -3.84 33.66 -19.49
N PRO A 538 -4.89 32.98 -20.02
CA PRO A 538 -4.77 31.61 -20.52
C PRO A 538 -3.79 31.53 -21.69
N ASP A 539 -3.01 30.44 -21.78
CA ASP A 539 -1.87 30.33 -22.69
C ASP A 539 -2.24 30.51 -24.18
N ALA A 540 -3.31 29.86 -24.63
CA ALA A 540 -3.83 30.00 -25.99
C ALA A 540 -4.20 31.46 -26.35
N VAL A 541 -4.51 32.29 -25.34
CA VAL A 541 -4.86 33.70 -25.52
C VAL A 541 -3.63 34.59 -25.40
N LEU A 542 -2.69 34.28 -24.51
CA LEU A 542 -1.41 34.99 -24.39
C LEU A 542 -0.55 34.81 -25.64
N ASP A 543 -0.51 33.60 -26.22
CA ASP A 543 0.28 33.35 -27.43
C ASP A 543 -0.33 34.05 -28.65
N ASP A 544 -1.64 33.88 -28.89
CA ASP A 544 -2.41 34.62 -29.91
C ASP A 544 -2.20 36.14 -29.81
N TYR A 545 -2.14 36.66 -28.59
CA TYR A 545 -1.85 38.06 -28.32
C TYR A 545 -0.41 38.47 -28.64
N LEU A 546 0.61 37.73 -28.19
CA LEU A 546 2.01 38.00 -28.54
C LEU A 546 2.29 37.88 -30.05
N ARG A 547 1.55 37.00 -30.76
CA ARG A 547 1.64 36.89 -32.24
C ARG A 547 1.10 38.12 -32.97
N ARG A 548 0.17 38.89 -32.38
CA ARG A 548 -0.40 40.12 -32.96
C ARG A 548 0.50 41.34 -32.80
N HIS A 549 1.54 41.25 -31.97
CA HIS A 549 2.40 42.36 -31.57
C HIS A 549 3.89 41.99 -31.71
N GLN A 550 4.26 41.52 -32.91
CA GLN A 550 5.64 41.16 -33.26
C GLN A 550 6.54 42.40 -33.36
N GLY A 551 7.79 42.30 -32.90
CA GLY A 551 8.78 43.37 -32.95
C GLY A 551 8.74 44.38 -31.78
N ASP A 552 7.90 44.15 -30.76
CA ASP A 552 7.91 44.92 -29.52
C ASP A 552 8.75 44.20 -28.45
N ASP A 553 10.05 44.45 -28.45
CA ASP A 553 11.00 43.88 -27.50
C ASP A 553 10.65 44.21 -26.04
N ALA A 554 10.07 45.38 -25.76
CA ALA A 554 9.63 45.77 -24.43
C ALA A 554 8.40 44.97 -23.96
N LEU A 555 7.49 44.60 -24.87
CA LEU A 555 6.41 43.66 -24.59
C LEU A 555 6.97 42.24 -24.35
N VAL A 556 7.99 41.82 -25.11
CA VAL A 556 8.66 40.53 -24.91
C VAL A 556 9.37 40.49 -23.55
N GLU A 557 10.12 41.52 -23.15
CA GLU A 557 10.69 41.62 -21.80
C GLU A 557 9.61 41.54 -20.70
N LYS A 558 8.50 42.28 -20.84
CA LYS A 558 7.35 42.20 -19.91
C LYS A 558 6.74 40.79 -19.86
N ALA A 559 6.65 40.10 -21.00
CA ALA A 559 6.13 38.75 -21.08
C ALA A 559 7.07 37.74 -20.42
N LEU A 560 8.38 37.84 -20.63
CA LEU A 560 9.40 37.03 -19.95
C LEU A 560 9.34 37.22 -18.44
N LEU A 561 9.30 38.48 -17.97
CA LEU A 561 9.15 38.80 -16.55
C LEU A 561 7.82 38.29 -15.96
N SER A 562 6.79 38.01 -16.78
CA SER A 562 5.49 37.50 -16.31
C SER A 562 5.54 36.03 -15.88
N PHE A 563 6.50 35.23 -16.39
CA PHE A 563 6.73 33.86 -15.93
C PHE A 563 7.17 33.83 -14.45
N ALA A 564 7.87 34.86 -13.97
CA ALA A 564 8.22 34.98 -12.55
C ALA A 564 6.99 35.20 -11.63
N PHE A 565 5.83 35.58 -12.18
CA PHE A 565 4.56 35.77 -11.45
C PHE A 565 3.55 34.63 -11.66
N HIS A 566 3.76 33.73 -12.62
CA HIS A 566 2.88 32.58 -12.88
C HIS A 566 3.69 31.31 -13.14
N ALA A 567 3.84 30.49 -12.10
CA ALA A 567 4.81 29.40 -12.04
C ALA A 567 4.54 28.20 -12.98
N TYR A 568 3.41 28.17 -13.71
CA TYR A 568 3.08 27.05 -14.59
C TYR A 568 2.21 27.46 -15.78
N ARG A 569 2.71 27.24 -17.00
CA ARG A 569 1.99 27.35 -18.27
C ARG A 569 2.12 26.02 -19.01
N ARG A 570 1.05 25.58 -19.67
CA ARG A 570 1.00 24.31 -20.41
C ARG A 570 1.33 24.48 -21.89
N ASP A 571 0.79 25.53 -22.52
CA ASP A 571 0.77 25.63 -23.99
C ASP A 571 1.71 26.72 -24.55
N LEU A 572 2.43 27.45 -23.69
CA LEU A 572 3.39 28.50 -24.08
C LEU A 572 4.65 28.49 -23.21
N SER A 573 5.81 28.25 -23.82
CA SER A 573 7.10 28.14 -23.10
C SER A 573 7.86 29.47 -22.99
N PHE A 574 8.69 29.60 -21.95
CA PHE A 574 9.60 30.74 -21.77
C PHE A 574 10.56 30.92 -22.95
N ALA A 575 11.08 29.82 -23.50
CA ALA A 575 11.97 29.83 -24.66
C ALA A 575 11.28 30.36 -25.93
N ASP A 576 9.99 30.06 -26.15
CA ASP A 576 9.26 30.50 -27.34
C ASP A 576 8.77 31.96 -27.25
N VAL A 577 8.78 32.54 -26.06
CA VAL A 577 8.67 33.99 -25.86
C VAL A 577 10.04 34.65 -26.07
N LEU A 578 11.11 34.09 -25.51
CA LEU A 578 12.48 34.63 -25.60
C LEU A 578 12.98 34.74 -27.04
N LYS A 579 12.70 33.74 -27.89
CA LYS A 579 13.02 33.75 -29.33
C LYS A 579 12.37 34.89 -30.13
N ARG A 580 11.40 35.63 -29.56
CA ARG A 580 10.72 36.76 -30.22
C ARG A 580 11.44 38.10 -30.01
N HIS A 581 12.47 38.13 -29.15
CA HIS A 581 13.31 39.30 -28.88
C HIS A 581 14.39 39.48 -29.97
N SER A 582 14.77 40.72 -30.30
CA SER A 582 15.77 40.99 -31.34
C SER A 582 17.18 40.53 -31.00
N ASP A 583 17.55 40.61 -29.72
CA ASP A 583 18.80 40.08 -29.14
C ASP A 583 18.49 39.27 -27.86
N PRO A 584 18.19 37.97 -27.98
CA PRO A 584 17.75 37.17 -26.84
C PRO A 584 18.81 36.97 -25.75
N GLN A 585 20.09 36.90 -26.11
CA GLN A 585 21.17 36.57 -25.17
C GLN A 585 21.55 37.78 -24.30
N SER A 586 21.78 38.95 -24.91
CA SER A 586 22.11 40.17 -24.16
C SER A 586 20.96 40.59 -23.25
N ALA A 587 19.71 40.46 -23.71
CA ALA A 587 18.54 40.79 -22.91
C ALA A 587 18.42 39.88 -21.68
N LEU A 588 18.59 38.57 -21.84
CA LEU A 588 18.51 37.62 -20.72
C LEU A 588 19.60 37.88 -19.67
N LEU A 589 20.81 38.23 -20.11
CA LEU A 589 21.94 38.57 -19.23
C LEU A 589 21.72 39.91 -18.50
N ASP A 590 21.21 40.95 -19.17
CA ASP A 590 20.87 42.22 -18.50
C ASP A 590 19.73 42.06 -17.50
N LEU A 591 18.63 41.40 -17.90
CA LEU A 591 17.47 41.11 -17.05
C LEU A 591 17.90 40.35 -15.78
N THR A 592 18.83 39.39 -15.91
CA THR A 592 19.38 38.63 -14.79
C THR A 592 20.32 39.47 -13.91
N ARG A 593 21.23 40.26 -14.50
CA ARG A 593 22.16 41.14 -13.75
C ARG A 593 21.43 42.23 -12.96
N ASN A 594 20.32 42.74 -13.50
CA ASN A 594 19.50 43.81 -12.93
C ASN A 594 18.19 43.29 -12.26
N LEU A 595 18.07 41.98 -12.02
CA LEU A 595 16.85 41.31 -11.56
C LEU A 595 16.21 41.96 -10.33
N ARG A 596 17.04 42.31 -9.32
CA ARG A 596 16.59 42.96 -8.07
C ARG A 596 15.85 44.27 -8.31
N ARG A 597 16.29 45.04 -9.32
CA ARG A 597 15.70 46.34 -9.70
C ARG A 597 14.43 46.17 -10.52
N ARG A 598 14.37 45.13 -11.37
CA ARG A 598 13.27 44.88 -12.33
C ARG A 598 12.08 44.08 -11.74
N LEU A 599 12.33 43.10 -10.85
CA LEU A 599 11.30 42.30 -10.16
C LEU A 599 11.09 42.69 -8.69
N GLY A 600 11.99 43.49 -8.10
CA GLY A 600 11.97 43.83 -6.69
C GLY A 600 12.60 42.76 -5.79
N GLY A 601 12.35 42.84 -4.48
CA GLY A 601 13.06 42.08 -3.46
C GLY A 601 12.47 40.71 -3.07
N GLY A 602 11.46 40.20 -3.78
CA GLY A 602 10.69 39.02 -3.35
C GLY A 602 11.39 37.67 -3.63
N PRO A 603 11.53 36.76 -2.65
CA PRO A 603 12.24 35.49 -2.85
C PRO A 603 11.58 34.57 -3.88
N ARG A 604 10.24 34.50 -3.91
CA ARG A 604 9.49 33.71 -4.90
C ARG A 604 9.72 34.16 -6.36
N LEU A 605 9.86 35.47 -6.59
CA LEU A 605 10.10 36.03 -7.93
C LEU A 605 11.52 35.71 -8.41
N ARG A 606 12.47 35.72 -7.47
CA ARG A 606 13.86 35.34 -7.70
C ARG A 606 13.99 33.83 -8.01
N GLU A 607 13.29 32.98 -7.26
CA GLU A 607 13.21 31.53 -7.53
C GLU A 607 12.62 31.25 -8.92
N ALA A 608 11.43 31.77 -9.22
CA ALA A 608 10.76 31.53 -10.50
C ALA A 608 11.54 32.09 -11.71
N TRP A 609 12.31 33.18 -11.56
CA TRP A 609 13.21 33.65 -12.61
C TRP A 609 14.39 32.70 -12.83
N VAL A 610 15.04 32.24 -11.75
CA VAL A 610 16.16 31.30 -11.83
C VAL A 610 15.72 29.99 -12.48
N ASP A 611 14.55 29.46 -12.10
CA ASP A 611 13.98 28.25 -12.71
C ASP A 611 13.69 28.45 -14.21
N ALA A 612 13.16 29.61 -14.61
CA ALA A 612 12.89 29.93 -16.02
C ALA A 612 14.16 30.07 -16.87
N VAL A 613 15.22 30.71 -16.33
CA VAL A 613 16.52 30.82 -16.99
C VAL A 613 17.18 29.44 -17.14
N LEU A 614 17.22 28.65 -16.06
CA LEU A 614 17.87 27.34 -16.07
C LEU A 614 17.09 26.29 -16.89
N SER A 615 15.79 26.50 -17.14
CA SER A 615 15.00 25.68 -18.07
C SER A 615 15.36 25.87 -19.55
N LEU A 616 16.23 26.83 -19.89
CA LEU A 616 16.70 27.02 -21.26
C LEU A 616 17.83 26.03 -21.61
N PRO A 617 17.91 25.52 -22.85
CA PRO A 617 19.05 24.77 -23.33
C PRO A 617 20.22 25.73 -23.63
N THR A 618 20.85 26.26 -22.59
CA THR A 618 22.01 27.15 -22.68
C THR A 618 23.09 26.76 -21.69
N ASP A 619 24.31 26.58 -22.20
CA ASP A 619 25.49 26.26 -21.40
C ASP A 619 26.33 27.52 -21.09
N ASP A 620 25.76 28.73 -21.24
CA ASP A 620 26.47 30.01 -21.05
C ASP A 620 26.94 30.19 -19.60
N PRO A 621 28.27 30.09 -19.32
CA PRO A 621 28.79 30.20 -17.97
C PRO A 621 28.64 31.62 -17.41
N GLU A 622 28.62 32.66 -18.25
CA GLU A 622 28.53 34.06 -17.80
C GLU A 622 27.12 34.36 -17.25
N LEU A 623 26.09 33.86 -17.94
CA LEU A 623 24.70 33.92 -17.49
C LEU A 623 24.49 33.16 -16.18
N ILE A 624 25.01 31.93 -16.07
CA ILE A 624 24.88 31.11 -14.85
C ILE A 624 25.61 31.77 -13.67
N ARG A 625 26.81 32.31 -13.89
CA ARG A 625 27.57 33.08 -12.87
C ARG A 625 26.87 34.35 -12.43
N ALA A 626 26.03 34.95 -13.28
CA ALA A 626 25.24 36.14 -12.94
C ALA A 626 24.01 35.85 -12.04
N LEU A 627 23.60 34.58 -11.89
CA LEU A 627 22.45 34.21 -11.06
C LEU A 627 22.70 34.44 -9.56
N PRO A 628 21.65 34.75 -8.75
CA PRO A 628 21.76 34.84 -7.29
C PRO A 628 22.17 33.50 -6.67
N ALA A 629 23.34 33.45 -6.03
CA ALA A 629 24.07 32.23 -5.71
C ALA A 629 23.24 31.19 -4.94
N TRP A 630 22.65 31.55 -3.80
CA TRP A 630 21.83 30.63 -3.01
C TRP A 630 20.66 30.02 -3.82
N THR A 631 20.08 30.82 -4.72
CA THR A 631 18.94 30.37 -5.53
C THR A 631 19.37 29.47 -6.68
N ALA A 632 20.48 29.80 -7.34
CA ALA A 632 21.10 28.94 -8.36
C ALA A 632 21.53 27.58 -7.79
N LEU A 633 22.17 27.57 -6.61
CA LEU A 633 22.59 26.35 -5.92
C LEU A 633 21.39 25.51 -5.43
N LYS A 634 20.29 26.16 -5.03
CA LYS A 634 19.04 25.47 -4.63
C LYS A 634 18.23 24.95 -5.83
N ALA A 635 18.42 25.52 -7.01
CA ALA A 635 17.63 25.22 -8.21
C ALA A 635 17.81 23.76 -8.67
N ARG A 636 16.73 23.19 -9.20
CA ARG A 636 16.67 21.76 -9.57
C ARG A 636 16.82 21.56 -11.07
N GLY A 637 17.45 20.46 -11.47
CA GLY A 637 17.55 20.04 -12.88
C GLY A 637 16.20 19.66 -13.50
N PRO A 638 16.11 19.46 -14.83
CA PRO A 638 14.86 19.22 -15.56
C PRO A 638 14.00 18.02 -15.11
N ARG A 639 14.54 17.11 -14.29
CA ARG A 639 13.81 15.97 -13.69
C ARG A 639 13.38 16.20 -12.23
N GLY A 640 13.64 17.37 -11.65
CA GLY A 640 13.20 17.76 -10.31
C GLY A 640 13.86 17.03 -9.13
N GLN A 641 14.85 16.16 -9.39
CA GLN A 641 15.43 15.23 -8.41
C GLN A 641 16.85 15.61 -7.92
N ALA A 642 17.60 16.41 -8.69
CA ALA A 642 18.97 16.81 -8.37
C ALA A 642 19.16 18.32 -8.61
N ALA A 643 20.29 18.88 -8.17
CA ALA A 643 20.68 20.26 -8.48
C ALA A 643 20.85 20.47 -10.00
N HIS A 644 20.83 21.74 -10.44
CA HIS A 644 20.91 22.03 -11.87
C HIS A 644 22.32 21.74 -12.44
N PRO A 645 22.46 20.88 -13.47
CA PRO A 645 23.77 20.39 -13.93
C PRO A 645 24.68 21.52 -14.45
N ALA A 646 24.12 22.53 -15.11
CA ALA A 646 24.88 23.69 -15.58
C ALA A 646 25.45 24.54 -14.42
N VAL A 647 24.75 24.61 -13.27
CA VAL A 647 25.27 25.27 -12.05
C VAL A 647 26.39 24.44 -11.45
N THR A 648 26.21 23.11 -11.33
CA THR A 648 27.24 22.18 -10.84
C THR A 648 28.51 22.25 -11.69
N SER A 649 28.38 22.28 -13.01
CA SER A 649 29.49 22.43 -13.95
C SER A 649 30.27 23.73 -13.72
N VAL A 650 29.58 24.87 -13.66
CA VAL A 650 30.21 26.19 -13.40
C VAL A 650 30.97 26.23 -12.07
N VAL A 651 30.42 25.64 -11.00
CA VAL A 651 31.11 25.58 -9.70
C VAL A 651 32.33 24.67 -9.77
N ARG A 652 32.20 23.46 -10.35
CA ARG A 652 33.33 22.53 -10.50
C ARG A 652 34.46 23.12 -11.34
N THR A 653 34.16 23.77 -12.46
CA THR A 653 35.17 24.43 -13.31
C THR A 653 35.84 25.61 -12.61
N ALA A 654 35.16 26.32 -11.70
CA ALA A 654 35.73 27.47 -11.01
C ALA A 654 36.61 27.10 -9.80
N LEU A 655 36.30 26.00 -9.09
CA LEU A 655 37.04 25.57 -7.90
C LEU A 655 38.08 24.47 -8.18
N GLY A 656 37.86 23.67 -9.23
CA GLY A 656 38.76 22.58 -9.62
C GLY A 656 39.02 21.58 -8.48
N ASP A 657 40.27 21.12 -8.38
CA ASP A 657 40.72 20.16 -7.38
C ASP A 657 41.27 20.82 -6.09
N ASP A 658 41.10 22.14 -5.92
CA ASP A 658 41.57 22.87 -4.73
C ASP A 658 40.62 22.63 -3.54
N ALA A 659 41.01 21.72 -2.65
CA ALA A 659 40.27 21.42 -1.43
C ALA A 659 40.10 22.65 -0.50
N GLU A 660 41.06 23.57 -0.44
CA GLU A 660 40.90 24.79 0.36
C GLU A 660 39.89 25.75 -0.29
N ALA A 661 39.78 25.79 -1.62
CA ALA A 661 38.76 26.58 -2.32
C ALA A 661 37.36 26.04 -2.09
N TRP A 662 37.19 24.71 -2.13
CA TRP A 662 35.95 24.05 -1.74
C TRP A 662 35.57 24.32 -0.28
N GLN A 663 36.53 24.23 0.65
CA GLN A 663 36.28 24.52 2.07
C GLN A 663 35.89 25.98 2.30
N ARG A 664 36.56 26.93 1.62
CA ARG A 664 36.19 28.36 1.62
C ARG A 664 34.78 28.55 1.09
N PHE A 665 34.45 27.99 -0.07
CA PHE A 665 33.12 28.10 -0.70
C PHE A 665 31.99 27.53 0.18
N ALA A 666 32.26 26.45 0.91
CA ALA A 666 31.32 25.85 1.86
C ALA A 666 30.85 26.84 2.94
N THR A 667 31.74 27.77 3.36
CA THR A 667 31.49 28.82 4.36
C THR A 667 30.95 30.14 3.79
N SER A 668 30.53 30.17 2.52
CA SER A 668 30.11 31.43 1.86
C SER A 668 28.89 32.08 2.54
N PRO A 669 28.80 33.43 2.60
CA PRO A 669 27.73 34.13 3.30
C PRO A 669 26.39 34.17 2.53
N ALA A 670 26.27 33.42 1.43
CA ALA A 670 25.03 33.34 0.66
C ALA A 670 23.92 32.71 1.49
N SER A 671 22.72 33.29 1.43
CA SER A 671 21.56 32.80 2.19
C SER A 671 20.26 32.97 1.42
N TYR A 672 19.16 32.43 1.95
CA TYR A 672 17.85 32.53 1.32
C TYR A 672 17.25 33.96 1.35
N ALA A 673 17.52 34.73 2.41
CA ALA A 673 16.84 35.99 2.72
C ALA A 673 17.80 37.14 3.08
N GLY A 674 17.29 38.37 3.07
CA GLY A 674 18.09 39.57 3.39
C GLY A 674 18.94 40.05 2.22
N HIS A 675 20.05 40.73 2.53
CA HIS A 675 20.92 41.35 1.53
C HIS A 675 21.80 40.33 0.80
N THR A 676 22.40 39.39 1.53
CA THR A 676 23.31 38.36 0.98
C THR A 676 22.62 37.40 0.01
N ALA A 677 21.29 37.30 0.06
CA ALA A 677 20.48 36.53 -0.88
C ALA A 677 20.42 37.11 -2.32
N TRP A 678 21.21 38.14 -2.61
CA TRP A 678 21.43 38.76 -3.92
C TRP A 678 22.90 38.74 -4.36
N LEU A 679 23.79 38.10 -3.59
CA LEU A 679 25.16 37.84 -4.03
C LEU A 679 25.14 36.93 -5.26
N ARG A 680 25.96 37.24 -6.27
CA ARG A 680 26.02 36.47 -7.52
C ARG A 680 26.93 35.26 -7.35
N LEU A 681 26.65 34.20 -8.10
CA LEU A 681 27.42 32.95 -8.03
C LEU A 681 28.89 33.17 -8.42
N GLY A 682 29.15 33.91 -9.50
CA GLY A 682 30.52 34.20 -9.98
C GLY A 682 31.38 34.91 -8.93
N ASP A 683 30.87 35.99 -8.34
CA ASP A 683 31.60 36.81 -7.36
C ASP A 683 32.02 35.99 -6.12
N LEU A 684 31.21 34.99 -5.72
CA LEU A 684 31.53 34.08 -4.61
C LEU A 684 32.53 33.00 -5.00
N LEU A 685 32.45 32.46 -6.22
CA LEU A 685 33.41 31.49 -6.73
C LEU A 685 34.80 32.11 -6.88
N ASP A 686 34.87 33.36 -7.37
CA ASP A 686 36.15 34.07 -7.52
C ASP A 686 36.77 34.41 -6.16
N ALA A 687 35.97 34.77 -5.16
CA ALA A 687 36.44 34.95 -3.79
C ALA A 687 36.92 33.63 -3.15
N ALA A 688 36.14 32.55 -3.33
CA ALA A 688 36.47 31.23 -2.79
C ALA A 688 37.72 30.61 -3.44
N ALA A 689 37.95 30.81 -4.74
CA ALA A 689 39.17 30.37 -5.41
C ALA A 689 40.39 31.21 -5.00
N ASN A 690 40.30 32.54 -5.10
CA ASN A 690 41.45 33.43 -4.88
C ASN A 690 41.77 33.75 -3.41
N GLY A 691 40.88 33.39 -2.47
CA GLY A 691 41.09 33.63 -1.03
C GLY A 691 40.89 35.08 -0.61
N THR A 692 40.12 35.84 -1.39
CA THR A 692 39.83 37.25 -1.12
C THR A 692 38.60 37.42 -0.22
N PRO A 693 38.41 38.59 0.42
CA PRO A 693 37.22 38.86 1.24
C PRO A 693 35.92 38.71 0.44
N TRP A 694 34.86 38.27 1.11
CA TRP A 694 33.55 38.07 0.47
C TRP A 694 32.99 39.37 -0.17
N PRO A 695 32.38 39.28 -1.36
CA PRO A 695 31.81 40.42 -2.07
C PRO A 695 30.65 41.08 -1.31
N THR A 696 30.44 42.37 -1.55
CA THR A 696 29.32 43.12 -0.96
C THR A 696 28.03 42.92 -1.77
N PRO A 697 26.85 42.82 -1.14
CA PRO A 697 25.60 42.63 -1.87
C PRO A 697 25.23 43.82 -2.77
N PRO A 698 24.66 43.58 -3.97
CA PRO A 698 24.30 44.66 -4.89
C PRO A 698 23.22 45.58 -4.31
N HIS A 699 23.33 46.88 -4.60
CA HIS A 699 22.36 47.89 -4.17
C HIS A 699 20.94 47.63 -4.75
N LYS A 700 19.91 48.21 -4.10
CA LYS A 700 18.51 48.10 -4.53
C LYS A 700 18.26 48.83 -5.86
#